data_AF-A0A521UYV7-F1
#
_entry.id   AF-A0A521UYV7-F1
#
_cell.length_a   1.000
_cell.length_b   1.000
_cell.length_c   1.000
_cell.angle_alpha   90.00
_cell.angle_beta   90.00
_cell.angle_gamma   90.00
#
_symmetry.space_group_name_H-M   'P 1'
#
loop_
_entity.id
_entity.type
_entity.pdbx_description
1 polymer ?
#
loop_
_entity_poly.entity_id
_entity_poly.type
_entity_poly.pdbx_seq_one_letter_code
_entity_poly.pdbx_strand_id
1 'polypeptide(L)'
;MSHDSVSMVKHTNLLAQSGALTCNGTVAVQFCAAGGTQRMESGLSPELQNLISGFLGLALDEGNDRCFIDLGYAISRVKQNDPPWQAAWSIGTYAALLNLLPRHAGAEALRQDLLGSALEPLEALHDGSLPPDDGTALDSAQARMLCHVRFALGFLKLAKGDMDSAVHLLHEVAATKVNVRGTAIVSGPGIIEVTPDVRIVKWLVAVCRQDIYREPKDAKETRLLLNDCKEALFLASEALGCSYPYFRTHLAEYAVKALDRWAELCERTDARWDDDIPVDDWLDLFAAAANLLADSPETDSSGSSPKDCTVESAQFMAWKFGNLVGRFVLSILRQYDRVFGEPIDYYFHMLGQPDMEEWKQEAYWPLVAALALGAEYEPHRDWHQARGSYMRMWMITCNSAGAPINEVGPESDLFWSARIGFADRILQAGEGHTRVTVVQSEPALQGDGVREMLSALFLHVLKTERGVESLIERKHGQTVQLLPPDIMSNSAEPTEQAESALTEKHFIIRYGDTGHSYESIVGPYLTGAHSIEIEDPYIRSPHQIQNFVRLCEAVIKHSAIRHIRLTTSYDDKKALVGIRDKLNDLKQSLHEIDVMLEVGFNPNMHDREIRISNGWVIKIGRGLDFFQKPNSWFELGANDFSLRKCLETKVDIFMVNETSPR
;
A
#
# COMPACT_ATOMS: atom_id res chain seq x y z
N MET A 1 -2.87 -10.41 46.34
CA MET A 1 -2.38 -11.22 45.20
C MET A 1 -3.53 -11.31 44.21
N SER A 2 -3.65 -10.31 43.36
CA SER A 2 -4.78 -10.17 42.43
C SER A 2 -4.37 -9.16 41.36
N HIS A 3 -3.72 -9.62 40.30
CA HIS A 3 -3.60 -8.91 39.02
C HIS A 3 -3.01 -9.90 38.03
N ASP A 4 -3.87 -10.49 37.18
CA ASP A 4 -3.51 -11.11 35.89
C ASP A 4 -4.74 -11.45 35.02
N SER A 5 -5.95 -11.12 35.46
CA SER A 5 -7.21 -11.35 34.72
C SER A 5 -7.67 -10.16 33.86
N VAL A 6 -6.84 -9.12 33.68
CA VAL A 6 -7.23 -7.87 33.00
C VAL A 6 -6.76 -7.80 31.54
N SER A 7 -5.74 -8.55 31.11
CA SER A 7 -5.25 -8.51 29.72
C SER A 7 -6.06 -9.38 28.76
N MET A 8 -6.52 -10.57 29.19
CA MET A 8 -7.37 -11.45 28.37
C MET A 8 -8.73 -10.83 28.03
N VAL A 9 -9.32 -10.06 28.95
CA VAL A 9 -10.65 -9.45 28.80
C VAL A 9 -10.68 -8.34 27.73
N LYS A 10 -9.54 -7.67 27.47
CA LYS A 10 -9.44 -6.60 26.46
C LYS A 10 -9.40 -7.10 25.01
N HIS A 11 -9.03 -8.37 24.77
CA HIS A 11 -8.92 -8.92 23.42
C HIS A 11 -10.10 -9.83 23.03
N THR A 12 -10.85 -10.37 24.00
CA THR A 12 -12.25 -10.78 23.74
C THR A 12 -13.07 -9.66 23.12
N ASN A 13 -12.79 -8.42 23.48
CA ASN A 13 -13.39 -7.25 22.87
C ASN A 13 -12.97 -7.07 21.39
N LEU A 14 -11.85 -7.58 20.90
CA LEU A 14 -11.53 -7.51 19.46
C LEU A 14 -12.39 -8.48 18.63
N LEU A 15 -12.69 -9.68 19.15
CA LEU A 15 -13.61 -10.64 18.53
C LEU A 15 -15.10 -10.35 18.82
N ALA A 16 -15.41 -9.59 19.90
CA ALA A 16 -16.78 -9.28 20.33
C ALA A 16 -17.25 -7.83 20.05
N GLN A 17 -16.35 -6.85 19.91
CA GLN A 17 -16.67 -5.47 19.44
C GLN A 17 -16.73 -5.36 17.92
N SER A 18 -16.33 -6.41 17.19
CA SER A 18 -16.24 -6.50 15.72
C SER A 18 -17.58 -6.51 14.96
N GLY A 19 -18.71 -6.23 15.61
CA GLY A 19 -19.99 -6.10 14.88
C GLY A 19 -20.35 -7.31 14.03
N ALA A 20 -19.89 -8.53 14.38
CA ALA A 20 -20.31 -9.79 13.75
C ALA A 20 -21.83 -10.05 13.86
N LEU A 21 -22.55 -9.21 14.61
CA LEU A 21 -23.99 -9.18 14.74
C LEU A 21 -24.58 -8.06 13.86
N THR A 22 -24.63 -8.30 12.55
CA THR A 22 -25.75 -7.98 11.63
C THR A 22 -25.31 -8.11 10.18
N CYS A 23 -25.09 -9.34 9.70
CA CYS A 23 -25.34 -9.60 8.29
C CYS A 23 -26.85 -9.45 8.05
N ASN A 24 -27.25 -8.29 7.54
CA ASN A 24 -28.55 -8.10 6.89
C ASN A 24 -28.59 -8.99 5.64
N GLY A 25 -29.02 -10.23 5.83
CA GLY A 25 -29.06 -11.24 4.79
C GLY A 25 -29.50 -12.58 5.36
N THR A 26 -30.76 -12.66 5.74
CA THR A 26 -31.42 -13.88 6.19
C THR A 26 -31.23 -15.00 5.16
N VAL A 27 -30.33 -15.94 5.42
CA VAL A 27 -30.42 -17.29 4.86
C VAL A 27 -30.54 -18.24 6.04
N ALA A 28 -31.79 -18.50 6.42
CA ALA A 28 -32.11 -19.65 7.24
C ALA A 28 -31.77 -20.90 6.43
N VAL A 29 -30.56 -21.44 6.60
CA VAL A 29 -30.18 -22.72 6.01
C VAL A 29 -30.89 -23.81 6.83
N GLN A 30 -31.88 -24.42 6.20
CA GLN A 30 -32.64 -25.53 6.75
C GLN A 30 -31.68 -26.73 6.91
N PHE A 31 -31.31 -27.05 8.15
CA PHE A 31 -30.44 -28.19 8.48
C PHE A 31 -31.06 -29.49 7.98
N CYS A 32 -30.33 -30.26 7.16
CA CYS A 32 -30.70 -31.63 6.83
C CYS A 32 -30.66 -32.48 8.11
N ALA A 33 -31.84 -32.81 8.62
CA ALA A 33 -32.00 -33.73 9.71
C ALA A 33 -31.65 -35.16 9.25
N ALA A 34 -30.44 -35.61 9.58
CA ALA A 34 -30.11 -37.03 9.72
C ALA A 34 -29.62 -37.22 11.15
N GLY A 35 -30.38 -37.97 11.95
CA GLY A 35 -30.37 -37.90 13.41
C GLY A 35 -29.03 -38.25 14.07
N GLY A 36 -28.69 -37.48 15.11
CA GLY A 36 -27.73 -37.90 16.14
C GLY A 36 -26.88 -36.80 16.78
N THR A 37 -26.59 -35.68 16.09
CA THR A 37 -25.40 -34.86 16.39
C THR A 37 -25.63 -33.52 17.11
N GLN A 38 -26.88 -33.06 17.30
CA GLN A 38 -27.19 -31.79 18.00
C GLN A 38 -26.68 -31.69 19.46
N ARG A 39 -26.17 -32.77 20.07
CA ARG A 39 -25.75 -32.78 21.48
C ARG A 39 -24.38 -32.13 21.74
N MET A 40 -23.41 -32.25 20.83
CA MET A 40 -22.02 -31.80 21.09
C MET A 40 -21.91 -30.28 21.19
N GLU A 41 -22.61 -29.55 20.31
CA GLU A 41 -22.51 -28.09 20.23
C GLU A 41 -23.48 -27.35 21.17
N SER A 42 -24.42 -28.08 21.80
CA SER A 42 -25.49 -27.52 22.64
C SER A 42 -25.03 -26.75 23.88
N GLY A 43 -23.75 -26.88 24.26
CA GLY A 43 -23.12 -26.15 25.36
C GLY A 43 -22.49 -24.80 24.99
N LEU A 44 -22.41 -24.44 23.70
CA LEU A 44 -21.86 -23.17 23.24
C LEU A 44 -22.93 -22.07 23.24
N SER A 45 -22.52 -20.82 23.46
CA SER A 45 -23.44 -19.69 23.29
C SER A 45 -23.83 -19.52 21.81
N PRO A 46 -25.03 -18.99 21.50
CA PRO A 46 -25.46 -18.75 20.12
C PRO A 46 -24.48 -17.86 19.33
N GLU A 47 -23.85 -16.89 19.99
CA GLU A 47 -22.85 -16.01 19.37
C GLU A 47 -21.62 -16.80 18.91
N LEU A 48 -21.18 -17.76 19.73
CA LEU A 48 -20.02 -18.60 19.43
C LEU A 48 -20.33 -19.61 18.32
N GLN A 49 -21.52 -20.21 18.33
CA GLN A 49 -21.95 -21.10 17.25
C GLN A 49 -22.00 -20.35 15.91
N ASN A 50 -22.54 -19.13 15.91
CA ASN A 50 -22.59 -18.28 14.71
C ASN A 50 -21.19 -17.87 14.23
N LEU A 51 -20.27 -17.56 15.15
CA LEU A 51 -18.89 -17.24 14.81
C LEU A 51 -18.22 -18.42 14.09
N ILE A 52 -18.24 -19.61 14.70
CA ILE A 52 -17.61 -20.81 14.14
C ILE A 52 -18.25 -21.18 12.80
N SER A 53 -19.59 -21.16 12.73
CA SER A 53 -20.31 -21.46 11.48
C SER A 53 -20.00 -20.46 10.37
N GLY A 54 -19.83 -19.18 10.72
CA GLY A 54 -19.39 -18.15 9.77
C GLY A 54 -18.02 -18.46 9.18
N PHE A 55 -17.03 -18.75 10.03
CA PHE A 55 -15.67 -19.13 9.60
C PHE A 55 -15.66 -20.36 8.70
N LEU A 56 -16.41 -21.40 9.07
CA LEU A 56 -16.50 -22.62 8.26
C LEU A 56 -17.23 -22.37 6.94
N GLY A 57 -18.28 -21.56 6.93
CA GLY A 57 -19.04 -21.22 5.74
C GLY A 57 -18.24 -20.43 4.70
N LEU A 58 -17.29 -19.60 5.14
CA LEU A 58 -16.41 -18.83 4.24
C LEU A 58 -15.40 -19.71 3.49
N ALA A 59 -15.00 -20.84 4.09
CA ALA A 59 -14.06 -21.78 3.49
C ALA A 59 -14.74 -22.90 2.67
N LEU A 60 -16.00 -23.22 3.00
CA LEU A 60 -16.75 -24.37 2.48
C LEU A 60 -17.92 -23.95 1.56
N ASP A 61 -17.68 -23.03 0.62
CA ASP A 61 -18.74 -22.41 -0.19
C ASP A 61 -19.21 -23.28 -1.38
N GLU A 62 -18.57 -24.43 -1.65
CA GLU A 62 -18.88 -25.30 -2.79
C GLU A 62 -19.66 -26.57 -2.40
N GLY A 63 -20.93 -26.68 -2.84
CA GLY A 63 -21.64 -27.96 -2.98
C GLY A 63 -21.83 -28.80 -1.70
N ASN A 64 -21.43 -30.07 -1.75
CA ASN A 64 -21.62 -31.08 -0.70
C ASN A 64 -20.85 -30.79 0.61
N ASP A 65 -20.01 -29.75 0.62
CA ASP A 65 -19.08 -29.48 1.72
C ASP A 65 -19.75 -28.86 2.96
N ARG A 66 -20.99 -28.39 2.83
CA ARG A 66 -21.77 -27.81 3.94
C ARG A 66 -22.01 -28.78 5.10
N CYS A 67 -21.93 -30.09 4.86
CA CYS A 67 -22.06 -31.08 5.93
C CYS A 67 -20.89 -31.04 6.93
N PHE A 68 -19.73 -30.51 6.54
CA PHE A 68 -18.57 -30.38 7.42
C PHE A 68 -18.66 -29.21 8.39
N ILE A 69 -19.68 -28.36 8.29
CA ILE A 69 -20.00 -27.39 9.34
C ILE A 69 -20.46 -28.10 10.62
N ASP A 70 -21.11 -29.28 10.51
CA ASP A 70 -21.47 -30.11 11.66
C ASP A 70 -20.23 -30.83 12.21
N LEU A 71 -19.84 -30.49 13.44
CA LEU A 71 -18.65 -31.06 14.07
C LEU A 71 -18.76 -32.58 14.28
N GLY A 72 -19.96 -33.07 14.62
CA GLY A 72 -20.21 -34.50 14.81
C GLY A 72 -20.00 -35.29 13.52
N TYR A 73 -20.44 -34.73 12.39
CA TYR A 73 -20.20 -35.29 11.07
C TYR A 73 -18.71 -35.32 10.73
N ALA A 74 -17.98 -34.22 10.93
CA ALA A 74 -16.53 -34.15 10.72
C ALA A 74 -15.77 -35.22 11.54
N ILE A 75 -16.06 -35.34 12.84
CA ILE A 75 -15.47 -36.36 13.71
C ILE A 75 -15.78 -37.78 13.22
N SER A 76 -17.03 -38.01 12.78
CA SER A 76 -17.43 -39.33 12.27
C SER A 76 -16.63 -39.75 11.03
N ARG A 77 -16.27 -38.78 10.18
CA ARG A 77 -15.48 -39.03 8.97
C ARG A 77 -14.02 -39.31 9.28
N VAL A 78 -13.40 -38.60 10.22
CA VAL A 78 -12.02 -38.90 10.63
C VAL A 78 -11.93 -40.29 11.27
N LYS A 79 -12.91 -40.68 12.10
CA LYS A 79 -12.98 -42.04 12.67
C LYS A 79 -13.11 -43.16 11.64
N GLN A 80 -13.58 -42.87 10.42
CA GLN A 80 -13.68 -43.83 9.33
C GLN A 80 -12.36 -44.03 8.57
N ASN A 81 -11.29 -43.31 8.93
CA ASN A 81 -9.94 -43.40 8.34
C ASN A 81 -9.88 -43.15 6.82
N ASP A 82 -10.85 -42.41 6.29
CA ASP A 82 -10.88 -41.83 4.93
C ASP A 82 -11.66 -40.49 4.94
N PRO A 83 -11.24 -39.51 5.77
CA PRO A 83 -11.89 -38.21 5.78
C PRO A 83 -11.47 -37.41 4.56
N PRO A 84 -12.34 -36.59 3.98
CA PRO A 84 -11.91 -35.53 3.09
C PRO A 84 -11.33 -34.37 3.94
N TRP A 85 -10.51 -33.51 3.36
CA TRP A 85 -9.70 -32.51 4.09
C TRP A 85 -10.57 -31.55 4.93
N GLN A 86 -11.82 -31.34 4.51
CA GLN A 86 -12.84 -30.55 5.19
C GLN A 86 -13.09 -31.03 6.63
N ALA A 87 -12.97 -32.34 6.90
CA ALA A 87 -13.18 -32.86 8.24
C ALA A 87 -12.07 -32.41 9.22
N ALA A 88 -10.81 -32.51 8.78
CA ALA A 88 -9.67 -32.04 9.58
C ALA A 88 -9.71 -30.52 9.74
N TRP A 89 -10.04 -29.78 8.67
CA TRP A 89 -10.25 -28.34 8.69
C TRP A 89 -11.29 -27.91 9.73
N SER A 90 -12.46 -28.55 9.74
CA SER A 90 -13.53 -28.22 10.67
C SER A 90 -13.11 -28.47 12.12
N ILE A 91 -12.56 -29.65 12.42
CA ILE A 91 -12.08 -29.98 13.77
C ILE A 91 -11.02 -28.99 14.23
N GLY A 92 -10.07 -28.64 13.35
CA GLY A 92 -9.02 -27.67 13.65
C GLY A 92 -9.57 -26.26 13.90
N THR A 93 -10.58 -25.83 13.16
CA THR A 93 -11.24 -24.53 13.37
C THR A 93 -11.94 -24.46 14.72
N TYR A 94 -12.69 -25.50 15.09
CA TYR A 94 -13.29 -25.60 16.43
C TYR A 94 -12.21 -25.58 17.51
N ALA A 95 -11.13 -26.36 17.35
CA ALA A 95 -10.03 -26.39 18.31
C ALA A 95 -9.32 -25.02 18.43
N ALA A 96 -9.03 -24.35 17.32
CA ALA A 96 -8.39 -23.04 17.29
C ALA A 96 -9.24 -21.97 17.98
N LEU A 97 -10.52 -21.85 17.61
CA LEU A 97 -11.42 -20.86 18.20
C LEU A 97 -11.64 -21.12 19.69
N LEU A 98 -11.75 -22.37 20.13
CA LEU A 98 -11.83 -22.70 21.55
C LEU A 98 -10.55 -22.33 22.32
N ASN A 99 -9.38 -22.32 21.69
CA ASN A 99 -8.14 -21.84 22.32
C ASN A 99 -8.12 -20.31 22.45
N LEU A 100 -8.78 -19.57 21.55
CA LEU A 100 -8.83 -18.09 21.56
C LEU A 100 -9.86 -17.52 22.55
N LEU A 101 -10.85 -18.30 22.97
CA LEU A 101 -11.99 -17.81 23.73
C LEU A 101 -11.84 -17.95 25.25
N PRO A 102 -12.55 -17.13 26.05
CA PRO A 102 -12.55 -17.26 27.50
C PRO A 102 -13.00 -18.64 27.94
N ARG A 103 -12.31 -19.18 28.95
CA ARG A 103 -12.66 -20.45 29.56
C ARG A 103 -13.99 -20.31 30.30
N HIS A 104 -15.03 -20.91 29.75
CA HIS A 104 -16.34 -21.09 30.38
C HIS A 104 -16.73 -22.58 30.28
N ALA A 105 -17.65 -23.02 31.13
CA ALA A 105 -17.95 -24.44 31.31
C ALA A 105 -18.34 -25.18 30.02
N GLY A 106 -19.09 -24.52 29.13
CA GLY A 106 -19.48 -25.07 27.82
C GLY A 106 -18.30 -25.30 26.88
N ALA A 107 -17.43 -24.29 26.70
CA ALA A 107 -16.23 -24.42 25.88
C ALA A 107 -15.22 -25.43 26.45
N GLU A 108 -15.10 -25.55 27.78
CA GLU A 108 -14.24 -26.56 28.40
C GLU A 108 -14.76 -27.98 28.16
N ALA A 109 -16.07 -28.20 28.31
CA ALA A 109 -16.68 -29.49 28.04
C ALA A 109 -16.47 -29.91 26.58
N LEU A 110 -16.70 -28.99 25.63
CA LEU A 110 -16.47 -29.27 24.21
C LEU A 110 -14.98 -29.52 23.91
N ARG A 111 -14.06 -28.79 24.53
CA ARG A 111 -12.61 -29.00 24.40
C ARG A 111 -12.23 -30.41 24.83
N GLN A 112 -12.71 -30.88 25.98
CA GLN A 112 -12.44 -32.24 26.47
C GLN A 112 -13.03 -33.32 25.55
N ASP A 113 -14.23 -33.09 25.02
CA ASP A 113 -14.89 -34.02 24.10
C ASP A 113 -14.17 -34.10 22.74
N LEU A 114 -13.72 -32.96 22.21
CA LEU A 114 -12.85 -32.89 21.02
C LEU A 114 -11.55 -33.67 21.23
N LEU A 115 -10.87 -33.45 22.36
CA LEU A 115 -9.65 -34.18 22.71
C LEU A 115 -9.88 -35.69 22.76
N GLY A 116 -10.97 -36.14 23.40
CA GLY A 116 -11.30 -37.56 23.53
C GLY A 116 -11.79 -38.21 22.23
N SER A 117 -12.38 -37.44 21.32
CA SER A 117 -13.03 -37.98 20.12
C SER A 117 -12.22 -37.84 18.84
N ALA A 118 -11.32 -36.87 18.73
CA ALA A 118 -10.65 -36.53 17.48
C ALA A 118 -9.12 -36.70 17.50
N LEU A 119 -8.47 -36.65 18.66
CA LEU A 119 -7.00 -36.65 18.75
C LEU A 119 -6.35 -37.91 18.16
N GLU A 120 -6.69 -39.10 18.68
CA GLU A 120 -6.11 -40.37 18.21
C GLU A 120 -6.44 -40.66 16.73
N PRO A 121 -7.68 -40.46 16.24
CA PRO A 121 -7.97 -40.59 14.81
C PRO A 121 -7.15 -39.66 13.91
N LEU A 122 -6.91 -38.42 14.34
CA LEU A 122 -6.10 -37.47 13.58
C LEU A 122 -4.61 -37.81 13.64
N GLU A 123 -4.09 -38.34 14.75
CA GLU A 123 -2.70 -38.83 14.87
C GLU A 123 -2.46 -39.98 13.88
N ALA A 124 -3.38 -40.96 13.81
CA ALA A 124 -3.28 -42.05 12.83
C ALA A 124 -3.33 -41.56 11.38
N LEU A 125 -4.17 -40.56 11.10
CA LEU A 125 -4.28 -39.97 9.77
C LEU A 125 -3.03 -39.17 9.39
N HIS A 126 -2.44 -38.45 10.34
CA HIS A 126 -1.19 -37.73 10.16
C HIS A 126 -0.06 -38.67 9.75
N ASP A 127 0.15 -39.74 10.52
CA ASP A 127 1.22 -40.71 10.27
C ASP A 127 1.04 -41.41 8.91
N GLY A 128 -0.21 -41.66 8.50
CA GLY A 128 -0.55 -42.20 7.18
C GLY A 128 -0.42 -41.20 6.02
N SER A 129 -0.36 -39.90 6.30
CA SER A 129 -0.29 -38.83 5.29
C SER A 129 1.13 -38.28 5.09
N LEU A 130 2.12 -38.74 5.87
CA LEU A 130 3.51 -38.34 5.73
C LEU A 130 4.10 -38.82 4.39
N PRO A 131 4.95 -38.00 3.73
CA PRO A 131 5.63 -38.44 2.52
C PRO A 131 6.56 -39.62 2.82
N PRO A 132 6.73 -40.55 1.87
CA PRO A 132 7.70 -41.63 2.01
C PRO A 132 9.15 -41.12 2.05
N ASP A 133 10.02 -41.82 2.78
CA ASP A 133 11.45 -41.49 2.95
C ASP A 133 12.28 -41.54 1.66
N ASP A 134 11.68 -41.94 0.53
CA ASP A 134 12.33 -42.06 -0.78
C ASP A 134 12.42 -40.72 -1.55
N GLY A 135 11.92 -39.63 -0.95
CA GLY A 135 11.92 -38.29 -1.54
C GLY A 135 10.80 -38.05 -2.54
N THR A 136 9.80 -38.94 -2.64
CA THR A 136 8.61 -38.73 -3.46
C THR A 136 7.77 -37.60 -2.88
N ALA A 137 7.45 -36.60 -3.70
CA ALA A 137 6.62 -35.48 -3.29
C ALA A 137 5.13 -35.85 -3.24
N LEU A 138 4.42 -35.28 -2.28
CA LEU A 138 2.96 -35.39 -2.18
C LEU A 138 2.29 -34.69 -3.36
N ASP A 139 1.17 -35.24 -3.82
CA ASP A 139 0.28 -34.51 -4.71
C ASP A 139 -0.44 -33.36 -3.97
N SER A 140 -1.07 -32.45 -4.71
CA SER A 140 -1.73 -31.26 -4.14
C SER A 140 -2.84 -31.62 -3.13
N ALA A 141 -3.58 -32.72 -3.36
CA ALA A 141 -4.67 -33.13 -2.47
C ALA A 141 -4.14 -33.73 -1.16
N GLN A 142 -3.10 -34.56 -1.25
CA GLN A 142 -2.38 -35.13 -0.11
C GLN A 142 -1.70 -34.05 0.72
N ALA A 143 -1.04 -33.09 0.07
CA ALA A 143 -0.41 -31.97 0.75
C ALA A 143 -1.45 -31.07 1.45
N ARG A 144 -2.60 -30.81 0.80
CA ARG A 144 -3.71 -30.05 1.40
C ARG A 144 -4.29 -30.78 2.61
N MET A 145 -4.49 -32.10 2.51
CA MET A 145 -4.90 -32.93 3.65
C MET A 145 -3.91 -32.83 4.81
N LEU A 146 -2.61 -33.07 4.55
CA LEU A 146 -1.57 -33.04 5.57
C LEU A 146 -1.49 -31.68 6.27
N CYS A 147 -1.65 -30.57 5.52
CA CYS A 147 -1.73 -29.22 6.07
C CYS A 147 -2.89 -29.08 7.09
N HIS A 148 -4.09 -29.52 6.73
CA HIS A 148 -5.27 -29.45 7.61
C HIS A 148 -5.18 -30.38 8.83
N VAL A 149 -4.58 -31.55 8.66
CA VAL A 149 -4.36 -32.50 9.76
C VAL A 149 -3.34 -31.94 10.74
N ARG A 150 -2.23 -31.39 10.27
CA ARG A 150 -1.23 -30.71 11.12
C ARG A 150 -1.83 -29.51 11.85
N PHE A 151 -2.65 -28.72 11.17
CA PHE A 151 -3.40 -27.62 11.77
C PHE A 151 -4.33 -28.09 12.90
N ALA A 152 -5.14 -29.12 12.65
CA ALA A 152 -6.06 -29.66 13.64
C ALA A 152 -5.33 -30.27 14.85
N LEU A 153 -4.31 -31.09 14.58
CA LEU A 153 -3.49 -31.68 15.63
C LEU A 153 -2.75 -30.62 16.44
N GLY A 154 -2.16 -29.61 15.79
CA GLY A 154 -1.46 -28.52 16.46
C GLY A 154 -2.33 -27.87 17.53
N PHE A 155 -3.58 -27.53 17.19
CA PHE A 155 -4.51 -26.91 18.14
C PHE A 155 -5.07 -27.85 19.20
N LEU A 156 -5.26 -29.14 18.88
CA LEU A 156 -5.64 -30.14 19.86
C LEU A 156 -4.50 -30.43 20.85
N LYS A 157 -3.26 -30.54 20.39
CA LYS A 157 -2.06 -30.71 21.22
C LYS A 157 -1.86 -29.49 22.13
N LEU A 158 -2.08 -28.28 21.60
CA LEU A 158 -2.08 -27.06 22.39
C LEU A 158 -3.15 -27.10 23.50
N ALA A 159 -4.37 -27.50 23.16
CA ALA A 159 -5.47 -27.65 24.12
C ALA A 159 -5.19 -28.74 25.19
N LYS A 160 -4.43 -29.78 24.85
CA LYS A 160 -3.96 -30.84 25.75
C LYS A 160 -2.82 -30.39 26.67
N GLY A 161 -2.14 -29.28 26.34
CA GLY A 161 -0.95 -28.79 27.05
C GLY A 161 0.37 -29.38 26.55
N ASP A 162 0.37 -30.04 25.39
CA ASP A 162 1.56 -30.57 24.71
C ASP A 162 2.14 -29.49 23.77
N MET A 163 2.81 -28.51 24.38
CA MET A 163 3.31 -27.32 23.69
C MET A 163 4.35 -27.65 22.60
N ASP A 164 5.31 -28.54 22.90
CA ASP A 164 6.41 -28.83 21.97
C ASP A 164 5.88 -29.46 20.66
N SER A 165 4.98 -30.45 20.78
CA SER A 165 4.36 -31.09 19.62
C SER A 165 3.44 -30.13 18.87
N ALA A 166 2.70 -29.28 19.59
CA ALA A 166 1.82 -28.27 18.98
C ALA A 166 2.64 -27.27 18.15
N VAL A 167 3.70 -26.71 18.72
CA VAL A 167 4.59 -25.76 18.07
C VAL A 167 5.21 -26.39 16.82
N HIS A 168 5.75 -27.60 16.92
CA HIS A 168 6.31 -28.31 15.76
C HIS A 168 5.30 -28.44 14.61
N LEU A 169 4.10 -28.94 14.88
CA LEU A 169 3.07 -29.13 13.86
C LEU A 169 2.62 -27.81 13.23
N LEU A 170 2.45 -26.75 14.03
CA LEU A 170 2.05 -25.44 13.54
C LEU A 170 3.16 -24.75 12.72
N HIS A 171 4.43 -24.99 13.04
CA HIS A 171 5.56 -24.59 12.18
C HIS A 171 5.54 -25.31 10.83
N GLU A 172 5.23 -26.61 10.80
CA GLU A 172 5.11 -27.34 9.52
C GLU A 172 3.95 -26.81 8.66
N VAL A 173 2.85 -26.36 9.28
CA VAL A 173 1.77 -25.66 8.59
C VAL A 173 2.27 -24.34 7.99
N ALA A 174 3.03 -23.56 8.75
CA ALA A 174 3.59 -22.30 8.26
C ALA A 174 4.60 -22.50 7.13
N ALA A 175 5.44 -23.53 7.23
CA ALA A 175 6.45 -23.89 6.24
C ALA A 175 5.87 -24.45 4.93
N THR A 176 4.58 -24.76 4.90
CA THR A 176 3.89 -25.24 3.69
C THR A 176 3.88 -24.12 2.65
N LYS A 177 4.65 -24.31 1.57
CA LYS A 177 4.82 -23.32 0.49
C LYS A 177 3.53 -23.17 -0.33
N VAL A 178 3.15 -21.93 -0.56
CA VAL A 178 1.89 -21.50 -1.19
C VAL A 178 2.25 -20.70 -2.44
N ASN A 179 1.55 -20.92 -3.57
CA ASN A 179 1.84 -20.23 -4.84
C ASN A 179 1.44 -18.74 -4.78
N VAL A 180 2.41 -17.83 -4.76
CA VAL A 180 2.16 -16.39 -4.67
C VAL A 180 2.03 -15.77 -6.08
N ARG A 181 0.86 -15.16 -6.34
CA ARG A 181 0.46 -14.37 -7.54
C ARG A 181 0.14 -15.19 -8.79
N GLY A 182 -1.03 -14.91 -9.37
CA GLY A 182 -1.67 -15.59 -10.52
C GLY A 182 -0.94 -15.51 -11.87
N THR A 183 0.37 -15.72 -11.91
CA THR A 183 1.14 -15.91 -13.13
C THR A 183 1.91 -17.23 -13.05
N ALA A 184 1.47 -18.17 -13.87
CA ALA A 184 2.07 -19.48 -14.17
C ALA A 184 1.79 -20.63 -13.18
N ILE A 185 1.24 -21.70 -13.78
CA ILE A 185 1.24 -23.06 -13.25
C ILE A 185 2.70 -23.48 -13.08
N VAL A 186 3.18 -23.53 -11.85
CA VAL A 186 4.42 -24.24 -11.50
C VAL A 186 4.05 -25.30 -10.47
N SER A 187 3.65 -26.47 -10.97
CA SER A 187 3.59 -27.71 -10.20
C SER A 187 5.00 -28.24 -9.99
N GLY A 188 5.73 -27.63 -9.06
CA GLY A 188 6.91 -28.24 -8.45
C GLY A 188 6.49 -29.28 -7.39
N PRO A 189 7.34 -30.28 -7.10
CA PRO A 189 7.13 -31.17 -5.97
C PRO A 189 6.99 -30.37 -4.67
N GLY A 190 5.81 -30.41 -4.02
CA GLY A 190 5.58 -29.83 -2.69
C GLY A 190 4.95 -28.43 -2.59
N ILE A 191 4.41 -27.85 -3.66
CA ILE A 191 3.65 -26.58 -3.61
C ILE A 191 2.15 -26.86 -3.65
N ILE A 192 1.40 -26.33 -2.68
CA ILE A 192 -0.06 -26.47 -2.63
C ILE A 192 -0.71 -25.30 -3.39
N GLU A 193 -1.77 -25.58 -4.14
CA GLU A 193 -2.64 -24.54 -4.70
C GLU A 193 -3.23 -23.69 -3.57
N VAL A 194 -3.23 -22.38 -3.75
CA VAL A 194 -3.69 -21.48 -2.70
C VAL A 194 -5.19 -21.42 -2.66
N THR A 195 -5.77 -22.10 -1.67
CA THR A 195 -7.22 -22.11 -1.45
C THR A 195 -7.60 -21.30 -0.20
N PRO A 196 -8.84 -20.77 -0.10
CA PRO A 196 -9.29 -19.96 1.04
C PRO A 196 -9.06 -20.61 2.42
N ASP A 197 -9.32 -21.91 2.54
CA ASP A 197 -9.09 -22.71 3.74
C ASP A 197 -7.63 -22.68 4.20
N VAL A 198 -6.65 -22.86 3.30
CA VAL A 198 -5.21 -22.83 3.65
C VAL A 198 -4.82 -21.44 4.17
N ARG A 199 -5.41 -20.36 3.63
CA ARG A 199 -5.14 -19.00 4.12
C ARG A 199 -5.77 -18.73 5.49
N ILE A 200 -6.98 -19.23 5.75
CA ILE A 200 -7.62 -19.10 7.07
C ILE A 200 -6.90 -19.95 8.13
N VAL A 201 -6.40 -21.13 7.76
CA VAL A 201 -5.48 -21.92 8.60
C VAL A 201 -4.30 -21.04 9.03
N LYS A 202 -3.57 -20.46 8.07
CA LYS A 202 -2.40 -19.62 8.35
C LYS A 202 -2.76 -18.41 9.24
N TRP A 203 -3.91 -17.79 9.00
CA TRP A 203 -4.45 -16.73 9.87
C TRP A 203 -4.69 -17.18 11.31
N LEU A 204 -5.39 -18.30 11.52
CA LEU A 204 -5.66 -18.84 12.85
C LEU A 204 -4.37 -19.20 13.59
N VAL A 205 -3.39 -19.78 12.87
CA VAL A 205 -2.06 -20.07 13.44
C VAL A 205 -1.36 -18.79 13.88
N ALA A 206 -1.38 -17.73 13.05
CA ALA A 206 -0.80 -16.44 13.41
C ALA A 206 -1.45 -15.86 14.68
N VAL A 207 -2.78 -15.74 14.70
CA VAL A 207 -3.52 -15.10 15.80
C VAL A 207 -3.41 -15.89 17.11
N CYS A 208 -3.28 -17.21 17.05
CA CYS A 208 -3.17 -18.04 18.24
C CYS A 208 -1.78 -18.05 18.87
N ARG A 209 -0.74 -17.52 18.22
CA ARG A 209 0.61 -17.34 18.78
C ARG A 209 0.66 -16.12 19.73
N GLN A 210 -0.21 -16.12 20.73
CA GLN A 210 -0.50 -14.98 21.61
C GLN A 210 0.65 -14.56 22.55
N ASP A 211 1.75 -15.32 22.61
CA ASP A 211 2.91 -15.00 23.45
C ASP A 211 3.64 -13.72 23.00
N ILE A 212 3.37 -13.21 21.80
CA ILE A 212 3.95 -11.96 21.26
C ILE A 212 3.76 -10.76 22.21
N TYR A 213 2.63 -10.68 22.91
CA TYR A 213 2.34 -9.57 23.83
C TYR A 213 2.89 -9.75 25.25
N ARG A 214 3.52 -10.88 25.55
CA ARG A 214 4.14 -11.09 26.85
C ARG A 214 5.47 -10.36 26.92
N GLU A 215 5.76 -9.80 28.08
CA GLU A 215 7.07 -9.19 28.37
C GLU A 215 8.13 -10.29 28.56
N PRO A 216 9.23 -10.27 27.76
CA PRO A 216 10.34 -11.20 27.97
C PRO A 216 11.05 -10.91 29.29
N LYS A 217 11.42 -11.95 30.02
CA LYS A 217 12.13 -11.88 31.30
C LYS A 217 13.64 -11.78 31.11
N ASP A 218 14.17 -12.37 30.05
CA ASP A 218 15.59 -12.42 29.74
C ASP A 218 15.87 -12.38 28.22
N ALA A 219 17.16 -12.32 27.85
CA ALA A 219 17.57 -12.22 26.45
C ALA A 219 17.22 -13.47 25.61
N LYS A 220 17.17 -14.65 26.25
CA LYS A 220 16.80 -15.90 25.57
C LYS A 220 15.31 -15.89 25.22
N GLU A 221 14.46 -15.45 26.14
CA GLU A 221 13.02 -15.24 25.92
C GLU A 221 12.79 -14.13 24.89
N THR A 222 13.57 -13.04 24.90
CA THR A 222 13.52 -12.00 23.85
C THR A 222 13.79 -12.59 22.46
N ARG A 223 14.82 -13.44 22.31
CA ARG A 223 15.14 -14.04 21.00
C ARG A 223 14.06 -15.01 20.52
N LEU A 224 13.48 -15.78 21.43
CA LEU A 224 12.38 -16.69 21.11
C LEU A 224 11.15 -15.91 20.62
N LEU A 225 10.72 -14.89 21.36
CA LEU A 225 9.59 -14.04 20.98
C LEU A 225 9.82 -13.31 19.64
N LEU A 226 11.07 -12.96 19.33
CA LEU A 226 11.42 -12.34 18.06
C LEU A 226 11.19 -13.29 16.87
N ASN A 227 11.58 -14.57 17.01
CA ASN A 227 11.26 -15.59 16.01
C ASN A 227 9.74 -15.84 15.90
N ASP A 228 9.03 -15.83 17.02
CA ASP A 228 7.56 -15.97 17.00
C ASP A 228 6.87 -14.79 16.28
N CYS A 229 7.38 -13.56 16.47
CA CYS A 229 6.90 -12.38 15.76
C CYS A 229 7.12 -12.47 14.25
N LYS A 230 8.33 -12.89 13.83
CA LYS A 230 8.70 -13.09 12.42
C LYS A 230 7.69 -13.99 11.72
N GLU A 231 7.45 -15.15 12.31
CA GLU A 231 6.57 -16.15 11.70
C GLU A 231 5.10 -15.75 11.75
N ALA A 232 4.64 -15.13 12.84
CA ALA A 232 3.27 -14.62 12.92
C ALA A 232 2.99 -13.55 11.87
N LEU A 233 3.97 -12.69 11.57
CA LEU A 233 3.85 -11.68 10.51
C LEU A 233 3.91 -12.27 9.11
N PHE A 234 4.77 -13.26 8.88
CA PHE A 234 4.79 -14.01 7.64
C PHE A 234 3.41 -14.62 7.35
N LEU A 235 2.84 -15.32 8.34
CA LEU A 235 1.50 -15.90 8.25
C LEU A 235 0.41 -14.84 8.05
N ALA A 236 0.51 -13.70 8.74
CA ALA A 236 -0.43 -12.60 8.59
C ALA A 236 -0.37 -11.95 7.21
N SER A 237 0.83 -11.79 6.63
CA SER A 237 1.03 -11.27 5.27
C SER A 237 0.40 -12.21 4.24
N GLU A 238 0.64 -13.52 4.35
CA GLU A 238 0.03 -14.50 3.46
C GLU A 238 -1.51 -14.52 3.55
N ALA A 239 -2.05 -14.23 4.74
CA ALA A 239 -3.48 -14.11 4.95
C ALA A 239 -4.07 -12.77 4.43
N LEU A 240 -3.29 -11.68 4.37
CA LEU A 240 -3.74 -10.38 3.86
C LEU A 240 -3.94 -10.35 2.35
N GLY A 241 -3.22 -11.21 1.60
CA GLY A 241 -3.43 -11.40 0.16
C GLY A 241 -4.79 -11.99 -0.24
N CYS A 242 -5.75 -12.11 0.69
CA CYS A 242 -7.12 -12.57 0.44
C CYS A 242 -8.04 -11.45 -0.07
N SER A 243 -8.96 -11.79 -0.98
CA SER A 243 -10.04 -10.90 -1.44
C SER A 243 -11.26 -10.85 -0.52
N TYR A 244 -11.19 -11.37 0.73
CA TYR A 244 -12.31 -11.33 1.68
C TYR A 244 -12.27 -10.06 2.52
N PRO A 245 -13.14 -9.06 2.27
CA PRO A 245 -13.05 -7.75 2.91
C PRO A 245 -13.26 -7.81 4.43
N TYR A 246 -14.01 -8.81 4.91
CA TYR A 246 -14.45 -8.90 6.30
C TYR A 246 -13.33 -9.11 7.32
N PHE A 247 -12.26 -9.85 6.97
CA PHE A 247 -11.15 -10.13 7.90
C PHE A 247 -9.97 -9.19 7.73
N ARG A 248 -9.92 -8.47 6.62
CA ARG A 248 -8.75 -7.71 6.19
C ARG A 248 -8.38 -6.63 7.21
N THR A 249 -9.36 -5.87 7.70
CA THR A 249 -9.13 -4.78 8.65
C THR A 249 -8.54 -5.29 9.96
N HIS A 250 -9.12 -6.34 10.55
CA HIS A 250 -8.62 -6.91 11.80
C HIS A 250 -7.25 -7.56 11.65
N LEU A 251 -6.99 -8.15 10.49
CA LEU A 251 -5.69 -8.72 10.20
C LEU A 251 -4.63 -7.63 9.99
N ALA A 252 -4.97 -6.53 9.32
CA ALA A 252 -4.11 -5.37 9.21
C ALA A 252 -3.79 -4.78 10.59
N GLU A 253 -4.79 -4.64 11.47
CA GLU A 253 -4.60 -4.20 12.86
C GLU A 253 -3.68 -5.14 13.66
N TYR A 254 -3.83 -6.46 13.49
CA TYR A 254 -2.97 -7.44 14.13
C TYR A 254 -1.53 -7.35 13.59
N ALA A 255 -1.36 -7.30 12.27
CA ALA A 255 -0.05 -7.20 11.63
C ALA A 255 0.68 -5.91 12.06
N VAL A 256 -0.02 -4.77 12.10
CA VAL A 256 0.57 -3.50 12.54
C VAL A 256 1.03 -3.56 14.00
N LYS A 257 0.26 -4.19 14.89
CA LYS A 257 0.67 -4.41 16.30
C LYS A 257 1.87 -5.35 16.40
N ALA A 258 1.90 -6.41 15.59
CA ALA A 258 3.01 -7.34 15.57
C ALA A 258 4.30 -6.68 15.04
N LEU A 259 4.21 -5.82 14.01
CA LEU A 259 5.33 -5.00 13.53
C LEU A 259 5.88 -4.10 14.63
N ASP A 260 5.00 -3.42 15.38
CA ASP A 260 5.42 -2.58 16.50
C ASP A 260 6.13 -3.37 17.58
N ARG A 261 5.58 -4.52 17.93
CA ARG A 261 6.14 -5.38 18.97
C ARG A 261 7.50 -5.94 18.55
N TRP A 262 7.64 -6.36 17.30
CA TRP A 262 8.91 -6.83 16.78
C TRP A 262 9.96 -5.72 16.81
N ALA A 263 9.62 -4.50 16.37
CA ALA A 263 10.52 -3.35 16.49
C ALA A 263 10.91 -3.03 17.95
N GLU A 264 10.01 -3.23 18.93
CA GLU A 264 10.35 -3.09 20.36
C GLU A 264 11.35 -4.15 20.82
N LEU A 265 11.19 -5.39 20.35
CA LEU A 265 12.11 -6.49 20.66
C LEU A 265 13.48 -6.22 20.03
N CYS A 266 13.52 -5.73 18.78
CA CYS A 266 14.77 -5.29 18.13
C CYS A 266 15.46 -4.19 18.96
N GLU A 267 14.75 -3.12 19.34
CA GLU A 267 15.32 -2.05 20.18
C GLU A 267 15.89 -2.56 21.52
N ARG A 268 15.31 -3.63 22.09
CA ARG A 268 15.80 -4.26 23.33
C ARG A 268 17.02 -5.14 23.13
N THR A 269 17.08 -5.88 22.03
CA THR A 269 18.28 -6.65 21.67
C THR A 269 19.44 -5.74 21.36
N ASP A 270 19.15 -4.58 20.77
CA ASP A 270 20.13 -3.56 20.41
C ASP A 270 20.75 -2.88 21.65
N ALA A 271 19.96 -2.63 22.70
CA ALA A 271 20.42 -1.94 23.91
C ALA A 271 21.47 -2.70 24.76
N ARG A 272 21.93 -3.88 24.35
CA ARG A 272 22.86 -4.75 25.11
C ARG A 272 24.18 -5.04 24.38
N TRP A 273 24.51 -4.30 23.32
CA TRP A 273 25.73 -4.59 22.55
C TRP A 273 26.99 -4.16 23.29
N ASP A 274 27.96 -5.08 23.37
CA ASP A 274 29.32 -4.77 23.79
C ASP A 274 30.29 -4.63 22.60
N ASP A 275 30.13 -5.30 21.42
CA ASP A 275 31.15 -5.19 20.34
C ASP A 275 30.81 -5.65 18.87
N ASP A 276 29.58 -5.98 18.46
CA ASP A 276 29.30 -6.40 17.04
C ASP A 276 28.07 -5.70 16.40
N ILE A 277 28.21 -5.39 15.11
CA ILE A 277 27.29 -4.64 14.22
C ILE A 277 25.90 -5.31 14.13
N PRO A 278 24.77 -4.56 13.97
CA PRO A 278 23.42 -5.09 14.14
C PRO A 278 23.01 -6.33 13.34
N VAL A 279 22.11 -7.07 13.98
CA VAL A 279 21.49 -8.33 13.53
C VAL A 279 20.51 -8.10 12.36
N ASP A 280 20.39 -9.11 11.49
CA ASP A 280 19.48 -9.18 10.33
C ASP A 280 17.98 -8.92 10.64
N ASP A 281 17.59 -8.84 11.92
CA ASP A 281 16.18 -8.75 12.34
C ASP A 281 15.49 -7.45 11.91
N TRP A 282 16.20 -6.31 11.90
CA TRP A 282 15.66 -5.06 11.35
C TRP A 282 15.43 -5.17 9.84
N LEU A 283 16.26 -5.94 9.14
CA LEU A 283 16.16 -6.14 7.69
C LEU A 283 14.92 -6.95 7.36
N ASP A 284 14.72 -8.05 8.08
CA ASP A 284 13.52 -8.89 7.97
C ASP A 284 12.24 -8.10 8.31
N LEU A 285 12.31 -7.22 9.32
CA LEU A 285 11.19 -6.36 9.69
C LEU A 285 10.80 -5.38 8.56
N PHE A 286 11.79 -4.76 7.89
CA PHE A 286 11.53 -3.87 6.75
C PHE A 286 10.94 -4.62 5.56
N ALA A 287 11.46 -5.82 5.27
CA ALA A 287 10.91 -6.68 4.23
C ALA A 287 9.44 -7.03 4.52
N ALA A 288 9.13 -7.43 5.75
CA ALA A 288 7.76 -7.72 6.17
C ALA A 288 6.83 -6.51 6.03
N ALA A 289 7.26 -5.32 6.48
CA ALA A 289 6.47 -4.10 6.34
C ALA A 289 6.22 -3.71 4.88
N ALA A 290 7.20 -3.91 3.99
CA ALA A 290 7.06 -3.63 2.57
C ALA A 290 6.14 -4.63 1.85
N ASN A 291 6.17 -5.91 2.22
CA ASN A 291 5.23 -6.90 1.69
C ASN A 291 3.79 -6.56 2.07
N LEU A 292 3.56 -6.16 3.33
CA LEU A 292 2.25 -5.71 3.80
C LEU A 292 1.76 -4.47 3.03
N LEU A 293 2.65 -3.52 2.74
CA LEU A 293 2.32 -2.36 1.91
C LEU A 293 1.91 -2.76 0.49
N ALA A 294 2.62 -3.70 -0.13
CA ALA A 294 2.29 -4.18 -1.48
C ALA A 294 0.94 -4.94 -1.52
N ASP A 295 0.56 -5.56 -0.41
CA ASP A 295 -0.72 -6.27 -0.28
C ASP A 295 -1.88 -5.37 0.20
N SER A 296 -1.62 -4.09 0.54
CA SER A 296 -2.64 -3.12 0.95
C SER A 296 -3.50 -2.64 -0.24
N PRO A 297 -4.82 -2.40 -0.04
CA PRO A 297 -5.70 -1.91 -1.09
C PRO A 297 -5.39 -0.46 -1.49
N GLU A 298 -5.92 -0.08 -2.66
CA GLU A 298 -5.92 1.30 -3.15
C GLU A 298 -6.71 2.25 -2.23
N THR A 299 -5.93 3.18 -1.69
CA THR A 299 -6.25 4.54 -1.24
C THR A 299 -7.45 4.77 -0.32
N ASP A 300 -7.13 5.16 0.91
CA ASP A 300 -8.01 5.94 1.77
C ASP A 300 -7.47 7.37 1.88
N SER A 301 -8.08 8.30 1.16
CA SER A 301 -7.75 9.72 1.22
C SER A 301 -8.70 10.52 2.13
N SER A 302 -9.45 9.85 3.02
CA SER A 302 -10.38 10.50 3.94
C SER A 302 -9.69 11.10 5.17
N GLY A 303 -8.46 10.66 5.47
CA GLY A 303 -7.66 11.16 6.57
C GLY A 303 -7.10 12.55 6.31
N SER A 304 -6.99 13.39 7.35
CA SER A 304 -6.26 14.67 7.25
C SER A 304 -4.76 14.50 7.15
N SER A 305 -4.26 13.29 7.45
CA SER A 305 -2.87 12.87 7.34
C SER A 305 -2.79 11.35 7.16
N PRO A 306 -1.65 10.82 6.66
CA PRO A 306 -1.51 9.38 6.41
C PRO A 306 -1.74 8.47 7.63
N LYS A 307 -1.44 8.96 8.85
CA LYS A 307 -1.72 8.23 10.09
C LYS A 307 -3.20 8.17 10.48
N ASP A 308 -4.01 9.04 9.87
CA ASP A 308 -5.46 9.11 10.09
C ASP A 308 -6.23 8.26 9.08
N CYS A 309 -5.54 7.72 8.06
CA CYS A 309 -6.11 6.77 7.11
C CYS A 309 -6.41 5.42 7.78
N THR A 310 -7.28 4.61 7.16
CA THR A 310 -7.58 3.26 7.63
C THR A 310 -6.31 2.42 7.73
N VAL A 311 -6.23 1.58 8.77
CA VAL A 311 -5.06 0.75 9.08
C VAL A 311 -4.68 -0.19 7.94
N GLU A 312 -5.64 -0.59 7.13
CA GLU A 312 -5.42 -1.44 5.96
C GLU A 312 -4.90 -0.68 4.73
N SER A 313 -5.08 0.65 4.66
CA SER A 313 -4.71 1.46 3.49
C SER A 313 -3.20 1.45 3.21
N ALA A 314 -2.84 1.58 1.94
CA ALA A 314 -1.46 1.70 1.52
C ALA A 314 -0.79 2.96 2.12
N GLN A 315 -1.51 4.07 2.26
CA GLN A 315 -1.00 5.29 2.89
C GLN A 315 -0.60 5.05 4.34
N PHE A 316 -1.48 4.42 5.13
CA PHE A 316 -1.18 4.10 6.53
C PHE A 316 0.02 3.16 6.64
N MET A 317 0.08 2.12 5.81
CA MET A 317 1.20 1.17 5.82
C MET A 317 2.53 1.80 5.38
N ALA A 318 2.51 2.73 4.42
CA ALA A 318 3.70 3.49 4.03
C ALA A 318 4.17 4.42 5.16
N TRP A 319 3.24 5.10 5.84
CA TRP A 319 3.54 5.87 7.05
C TRP A 319 4.13 4.99 8.14
N LYS A 320 3.58 3.79 8.32
CA LYS A 320 4.07 2.81 9.29
C LYS A 320 5.49 2.36 8.97
N PHE A 321 5.78 2.08 7.71
CA PHE A 321 7.14 1.76 7.24
C PHE A 321 8.12 2.87 7.61
N GLY A 322 7.79 4.13 7.32
CA GLY A 322 8.62 5.27 7.70
C GLY A 322 8.84 5.40 9.21
N ASN A 323 7.80 5.14 10.02
CA ASN A 323 7.91 5.12 11.47
C ASN A 323 8.92 4.06 11.96
N LEU A 324 8.87 2.84 11.39
CA LEU A 324 9.82 1.77 11.70
C LEU A 324 11.26 2.15 11.35
N VAL A 325 11.49 2.79 10.21
CA VAL A 325 12.82 3.32 9.84
C VAL A 325 13.30 4.36 10.87
N GLY A 326 12.40 5.22 11.36
CA GLY A 326 12.72 6.18 12.42
C GLY A 326 13.13 5.49 13.72
N ARG A 327 12.48 4.39 14.08
CA ARG A 327 12.85 3.56 15.25
C ARG A 327 14.23 2.96 15.11
N PHE A 328 14.54 2.41 13.95
CA PHE A 328 15.86 1.88 13.62
C PHE A 328 16.96 2.95 13.71
N VAL A 329 16.76 4.11 13.09
CA VAL A 329 17.72 5.24 13.17
C VAL A 329 17.98 5.66 14.61
N LEU A 330 16.93 5.77 15.42
CA LEU A 330 17.06 6.11 16.84
C LEU A 330 17.73 4.99 17.64
N SER A 331 17.56 3.72 17.26
CA SER A 331 18.27 2.59 17.87
C SER A 331 19.78 2.67 17.60
N ILE A 332 20.17 2.99 16.35
CA ILE A 332 21.57 3.22 15.98
C ILE A 332 22.16 4.39 16.78
N LEU A 333 21.45 5.52 16.85
CA LEU A 333 21.92 6.73 17.54
C LEU A 333 22.08 6.59 19.06
N ARG A 334 21.53 5.53 19.67
CA ARG A 334 21.79 5.22 21.10
C ARG A 334 23.18 4.64 21.32
N GLN A 335 23.80 4.11 20.26
CA GLN A 335 25.02 3.31 20.33
C GLN A 335 26.18 3.95 19.55
N TYR A 336 25.85 4.65 18.47
CA TYR A 336 26.80 5.33 17.60
C TYR A 336 26.51 6.83 17.57
N ASP A 337 27.57 7.65 17.50
CA ASP A 337 27.46 9.11 17.44
C ASP A 337 26.85 9.62 16.13
N ARG A 338 26.75 8.76 15.11
CA ARG A 338 26.25 9.08 13.78
C ARG A 338 25.49 7.89 13.20
N VAL A 339 24.50 8.20 12.35
CA VAL A 339 23.75 7.20 11.58
C VAL A 339 24.62 6.57 10.49
N PHE A 340 25.51 7.37 9.88
CA PHE A 340 26.44 6.96 8.82
C PHE A 340 27.84 6.63 9.36
N GLY A 341 28.52 5.70 8.68
CA GLY A 341 29.79 5.10 9.08
C GLY A 341 29.65 3.58 9.17
N GLU A 342 30.30 2.96 10.16
CA GLU A 342 30.28 1.50 10.38
C GLU A 342 28.89 0.83 10.30
N PRO A 343 27.79 1.39 10.86
CA PRO A 343 26.50 0.70 10.89
C PRO A 343 25.80 0.59 9.53
N ILE A 344 25.59 1.71 8.83
CA ILE A 344 24.91 1.71 7.52
C ILE A 344 25.82 1.16 6.41
N ASP A 345 27.11 1.47 6.44
CA ASP A 345 28.06 0.96 5.44
C ASP A 345 28.16 -0.56 5.51
N TYR A 346 28.05 -1.16 6.70
CA TYR A 346 27.97 -2.61 6.88
C TYR A 346 26.75 -3.22 6.18
N TYR A 347 25.56 -2.64 6.35
CA TYR A 347 24.36 -3.17 5.69
C TYR A 347 24.43 -3.07 4.17
N PHE A 348 24.98 -1.99 3.64
CA PHE A 348 25.23 -1.87 2.20
C PHE A 348 26.30 -2.86 1.71
N HIS A 349 27.36 -3.07 2.49
CA HIS A 349 28.37 -4.07 2.19
C HIS A 349 27.76 -5.49 2.15
N MET A 350 26.93 -5.81 3.13
CA MET A 350 26.19 -7.08 3.20
C MET A 350 25.28 -7.28 1.97
N LEU A 351 24.55 -6.24 1.56
CA LEU A 351 23.73 -6.25 0.34
C LEU A 351 24.53 -6.54 -0.94
N GLY A 352 25.81 -6.16 -0.99
CA GLY A 352 26.70 -6.35 -2.12
C GLY A 352 27.30 -7.76 -2.24
N GLN A 353 27.18 -8.61 -1.22
CA GLN A 353 27.81 -9.94 -1.19
C GLN A 353 27.11 -10.92 -2.15
N PRO A 354 27.83 -11.66 -3.01
CA PRO A 354 27.24 -12.53 -4.05
C PRO A 354 26.40 -13.70 -3.48
N ASP A 355 26.76 -14.25 -2.32
CA ASP A 355 26.14 -15.45 -1.73
C ASP A 355 24.70 -15.25 -1.19
N MET A 356 24.15 -14.03 -1.27
CA MET A 356 22.81 -13.67 -0.76
C MET A 356 21.71 -13.77 -1.84
N GLU A 357 21.89 -14.59 -2.89
CA GLU A 357 21.05 -14.58 -4.10
C GLU A 357 19.58 -14.99 -3.87
N GLU A 358 19.29 -15.85 -2.89
CA GLU A 358 17.91 -16.20 -2.47
C GLU A 358 17.26 -15.11 -1.60
N TRP A 359 18.02 -14.45 -0.72
CA TRP A 359 17.51 -13.38 0.17
C TRP A 359 17.30 -12.05 -0.59
N LYS A 360 17.99 -11.87 -1.72
CA LYS A 360 18.00 -10.64 -2.52
C LYS A 360 16.73 -10.34 -3.34
N GLN A 361 15.85 -11.30 -3.61
CA GLN A 361 14.69 -11.00 -4.48
C GLN A 361 13.54 -10.29 -3.76
N GLU A 362 13.36 -10.51 -2.45
CA GLU A 362 12.23 -9.94 -1.68
C GLU A 362 12.65 -8.82 -0.71
N ALA A 363 13.84 -8.92 -0.08
CA ALA A 363 14.25 -7.98 0.98
C ALA A 363 15.17 -6.84 0.50
N TYR A 364 15.81 -6.98 -0.66
CA TYR A 364 16.83 -6.03 -1.15
C TYR A 364 16.28 -4.61 -1.31
N TRP A 365 15.17 -4.48 -2.04
CA TRP A 365 14.65 -3.15 -2.31
C TRP A 365 13.96 -2.47 -1.12
N PRO A 366 13.18 -3.18 -0.28
CA PRO A 366 12.72 -2.63 1.00
C PRO A 366 13.85 -2.08 1.84
N LEU A 367 15.00 -2.77 1.89
CA LEU A 367 16.15 -2.31 2.64
C LEU A 367 16.78 -1.05 2.02
N VAL A 368 16.92 -1.00 0.70
CA VAL A 368 17.40 0.19 0.00
C VAL A 368 16.49 1.40 0.31
N ALA A 369 15.17 1.22 0.31
CA ALA A 369 14.22 2.26 0.67
C ALA A 369 14.35 2.71 2.13
N ALA A 370 14.53 1.77 3.07
CA ALA A 370 14.74 2.06 4.48
C ALA A 370 16.04 2.85 4.72
N LEU A 371 17.15 2.43 4.11
CA LEU A 371 18.44 3.10 4.23
C LEU A 371 18.43 4.49 3.59
N ALA A 372 17.75 4.65 2.45
CA ALA A 372 17.53 5.94 1.80
C ALA A 372 16.72 6.91 2.67
N LEU A 373 15.69 6.43 3.35
CA LEU A 373 14.90 7.27 4.25
C LEU A 373 15.67 7.61 5.54
N GLY A 374 16.43 6.65 6.08
CA GLY A 374 17.34 6.89 7.19
C GLY A 374 18.45 7.89 6.85
N ALA A 375 18.85 7.95 5.58
CA ALA A 375 19.83 8.91 5.07
C ALA A 375 19.39 10.38 5.21
N GLU A 376 18.08 10.63 5.28
CA GLU A 376 17.54 11.97 5.46
C GLU A 376 17.73 12.51 6.89
N TYR A 377 18.19 11.66 7.82
CA TYR A 377 18.43 12.07 9.18
C TYR A 377 19.59 13.06 9.26
N GLU A 378 19.28 14.27 9.72
CA GLU A 378 20.25 15.30 10.03
C GLU A 378 20.03 15.82 11.47
N PRO A 379 21.08 15.85 12.32
CA PRO A 379 20.94 16.22 13.74
C PRO A 379 20.37 17.61 14.01
N HIS A 380 20.51 18.54 13.05
CA HIS A 380 20.13 19.95 13.21
C HIS A 380 18.96 20.37 12.32
N ARG A 381 18.34 19.42 11.61
CA ARG A 381 17.22 19.72 10.72
C ARG A 381 15.99 20.10 11.52
N ASP A 382 15.29 21.15 11.09
CA ASP A 382 13.97 21.48 11.61
C ASP A 382 12.95 20.46 11.10
N TRP A 383 12.73 19.41 11.90
CA TRP A 383 11.82 18.33 11.57
C TRP A 383 10.35 18.76 11.57
N HIS A 384 9.96 19.83 12.27
CA HIS A 384 8.60 20.38 12.17
C HIS A 384 8.38 21.03 10.79
N GLN A 385 9.35 21.82 10.33
CA GLN A 385 9.32 22.41 9.00
C GLN A 385 9.39 21.34 7.89
N ALA A 386 10.26 20.34 8.04
CA ALA A 386 10.39 19.24 7.09
C ALA A 386 9.09 18.45 6.99
N ARG A 387 8.52 18.03 8.13
CA ARG A 387 7.20 17.37 8.19
C ARG A 387 6.10 18.20 7.55
N GLY A 388 6.05 19.50 7.83
CA GLY A 388 5.08 20.41 7.21
C GLY A 388 5.23 20.50 5.69
N SER A 389 6.45 20.38 5.17
CA SER A 389 6.73 20.33 3.73
C SER A 389 6.31 19.01 3.11
N TYR A 390 6.58 17.89 3.77
CA TYR A 390 6.15 16.55 3.33
C TYR A 390 4.63 16.45 3.29
N MET A 391 3.94 17.04 4.27
CA MET A 391 2.49 17.12 4.31
C MET A 391 1.91 17.87 3.11
N ARG A 392 2.52 19.00 2.71
CA ARG A 392 2.10 19.74 1.53
C ARG A 392 2.32 18.95 0.24
N MET A 393 3.41 18.19 0.16
CA MET A 393 3.69 17.34 -1.00
C MET A 393 2.71 16.17 -1.08
N TRP A 394 2.43 15.50 0.04
CA TRP A 394 1.42 14.45 0.13
C TRP A 394 0.04 14.90 -0.40
N MET A 395 -0.39 16.12 -0.05
CA MET A 395 -1.67 16.69 -0.51
C MET A 395 -1.76 16.95 -2.02
N ILE A 396 -0.63 16.98 -2.73
CA ILE A 396 -0.59 17.30 -4.18
C ILE A 396 -0.07 16.13 -5.04
N THR A 397 0.28 15.00 -4.44
CA THR A 397 0.74 13.80 -5.13
C THR A 397 -0.40 12.87 -5.56
N CYS A 398 -0.10 11.97 -6.49
CA CYS A 398 -1.09 11.03 -6.99
C CYS A 398 -1.31 9.89 -6.00
N ASN A 399 -2.59 9.62 -5.74
CA ASN A 399 -3.06 8.42 -5.05
C ASN A 399 -2.51 7.17 -5.73
N SER A 400 -1.65 6.44 -5.02
CA SER A 400 -1.04 5.20 -5.51
C SER A 400 -1.58 4.00 -4.73
N ALA A 401 -1.94 2.97 -5.49
CA ALA A 401 -2.18 1.62 -5.00
C ALA A 401 -0.98 1.05 -4.28
N GLY A 402 -1.17 -0.01 -3.48
CA GLY A 402 -0.13 -0.86 -2.87
C GLY A 402 0.95 -1.31 -3.86
N ALA A 403 1.79 -0.37 -4.24
CA ALA A 403 2.92 -0.54 -5.11
C ALA A 403 4.06 -1.07 -4.25
N PRO A 404 4.91 -1.96 -4.80
CA PRO A 404 6.15 -2.32 -4.15
C PRO A 404 6.91 -1.05 -3.74
N ILE A 405 7.43 -1.00 -2.50
CA ILE A 405 8.08 0.22 -1.95
C ILE A 405 9.23 0.75 -2.82
N ASN A 406 9.79 -0.10 -3.68
CA ASN A 406 10.87 0.21 -4.60
C ASN A 406 10.42 0.84 -5.92
N GLU A 407 9.13 0.79 -6.20
CA GLU A 407 8.49 1.45 -7.34
C GLU A 407 7.83 2.78 -6.93
N VAL A 408 7.86 3.12 -5.64
CA VAL A 408 7.26 4.31 -5.06
C VAL A 408 8.22 5.51 -5.18
N GLY A 409 7.92 6.44 -6.10
CA GLY A 409 8.68 7.66 -6.32
C GLY A 409 8.02 8.93 -5.75
N PRO A 410 8.67 10.10 -5.85
CA PRO A 410 8.19 11.39 -5.32
C PRO A 410 6.83 11.88 -5.85
N GLU A 411 6.33 11.28 -6.93
CA GLU A 411 5.00 11.48 -7.50
C GLU A 411 3.89 10.72 -6.77
N SER A 412 4.28 9.72 -5.98
CA SER A 412 3.39 8.87 -5.20
C SER A 412 3.13 9.48 -3.83
N ASP A 413 1.88 9.44 -3.40
CA ASP A 413 1.48 9.78 -2.03
C ASP A 413 2.08 8.81 -0.98
N LEU A 414 2.38 7.57 -1.37
CA LEU A 414 3.06 6.58 -0.51
C LEU A 414 4.48 7.03 -0.15
N PHE A 415 5.19 7.66 -1.09
CA PHE A 415 6.55 8.18 -0.84
C PHE A 415 6.54 9.25 0.25
N TRP A 416 5.62 10.21 0.13
CA TRP A 416 5.48 11.27 1.13
C TRP A 416 4.91 10.75 2.43
N SER A 417 4.02 9.76 2.38
CA SER A 417 3.50 9.08 3.56
C SER A 417 4.63 8.47 4.40
N ALA A 418 5.55 7.73 3.77
CA ALA A 418 6.73 7.18 4.45
C ALA A 418 7.62 8.26 5.06
N ARG A 419 7.89 9.36 4.33
CA ARG A 419 8.63 10.51 4.86
C ARG A 419 7.94 11.20 6.04
N ILE A 420 6.61 11.33 6.00
CA ILE A 420 5.81 11.87 7.11
C ILE A 420 5.92 10.95 8.33
N GLY A 421 5.83 9.63 8.15
CA GLY A 421 5.94 8.66 9.24
C GLY A 421 7.32 8.64 9.89
N PHE A 422 8.37 8.80 9.09
CA PHE A 422 9.74 8.97 9.58
C PHE A 422 9.87 10.26 10.42
N ALA A 423 9.45 11.40 9.86
CA ALA A 423 9.50 12.67 10.57
C ALA A 423 8.67 12.68 11.86
N ASP A 424 7.46 12.09 11.84
CA ASP A 424 6.62 11.89 13.03
C ASP A 424 7.38 11.14 14.12
N ARG A 425 8.13 10.08 13.75
CA ARG A 425 8.89 9.30 14.73
C ARG A 425 10.07 10.07 15.31
N ILE A 426 10.82 10.79 14.48
CA ILE A 426 11.95 11.61 14.93
C ILE A 426 11.47 12.71 15.90
N LEU A 427 10.37 13.39 15.56
CA LEU A 427 9.76 14.40 16.43
C LEU A 427 9.30 13.83 17.77
N GLN A 428 8.64 12.67 17.75
CA GLN A 428 8.20 11.99 18.97
C GLN A 428 9.36 11.66 19.92
N ALA A 429 10.54 11.33 19.37
CA ALA A 429 11.72 11.04 20.19
C ALA A 429 12.33 12.30 20.81
N GLY A 430 12.34 13.42 20.08
CA GLY A 430 12.84 14.72 20.56
C GLY A 430 12.04 15.31 21.73
N GLU A 431 10.75 14.99 21.83
CA GLU A 431 9.87 15.39 22.95
C GLU A 431 10.01 14.47 24.17
N GLY A 432 10.60 13.28 24.00
CA GLY A 432 10.56 12.18 24.97
C GLY A 432 11.85 11.93 25.74
N HIS A 433 12.96 11.61 25.08
CA HIS A 433 14.22 11.23 25.71
C HIS A 433 15.32 11.36 24.64
N THR A 434 16.38 12.12 24.91
CA THR A 434 17.81 11.74 24.79
C THR A 434 18.67 13.00 24.91
N ARG A 435 19.65 12.98 25.83
CA ARG A 435 20.79 13.90 25.84
C ARG A 435 21.56 13.73 24.52
N VAL A 436 21.29 14.58 23.54
CA VAL A 436 22.23 14.73 22.42
C VAL A 436 23.39 15.53 22.97
N THR A 437 24.44 14.84 23.42
CA THR A 437 25.70 15.49 23.78
C THR A 437 26.24 16.10 22.50
N VAL A 438 26.24 17.42 22.43
CA VAL A 438 26.71 18.19 21.28
C VAL A 438 28.20 17.89 21.08
N VAL A 439 28.51 17.00 20.14
CA VAL A 439 29.87 16.88 19.60
C VAL A 439 29.84 17.59 18.25
N GLN A 440 30.40 18.80 18.22
CA GLN A 440 30.74 19.45 16.96
C GLN A 440 31.68 18.53 16.19
N SER A 441 31.23 18.03 15.04
CA SER A 441 32.08 17.23 14.17
C SER A 441 31.68 17.52 12.72
N GLU A 442 32.68 17.85 11.90
CA GLU A 442 32.55 18.16 10.48
C GLU A 442 31.82 17.04 9.71
N PRO A 443 31.11 17.34 8.61
CA PRO A 443 30.39 16.35 7.83
C PRO A 443 31.39 15.37 7.20
N ALA A 444 31.54 14.18 7.78
CA ALA A 444 32.35 13.12 7.17
C ALA A 444 31.50 12.39 6.12
N LEU A 445 31.36 13.02 4.95
CA LEU A 445 31.03 12.36 3.69
C LEU A 445 32.34 12.22 2.90
N GLN A 446 33.22 11.31 3.32
CA GLN A 446 34.45 10.98 2.60
C GLN A 446 34.63 9.47 2.54
N GLY A 447 34.02 8.87 1.53
CA GLY A 447 34.28 7.50 1.07
C GLY A 447 33.85 7.40 -0.39
N ASP A 448 34.74 6.93 -1.27
CA ASP A 448 34.48 6.84 -2.71
C ASP A 448 33.28 5.91 -3.01
N GLY A 449 33.11 4.85 -2.21
CA GLY A 449 31.95 3.95 -2.31
C GLY A 449 30.61 4.61 -2.02
N VAL A 450 30.51 5.54 -1.06
CA VAL A 450 29.26 6.26 -0.71
C VAL A 450 28.87 7.23 -1.83
N ARG A 451 29.86 7.82 -2.51
CA ARG A 451 29.64 8.75 -3.60
C ARG A 451 29.22 8.04 -4.89
N GLU A 452 29.76 6.86 -5.16
CA GLU A 452 29.32 5.99 -6.27
C GLU A 452 27.96 5.31 -5.98
N MET A 453 27.64 5.05 -4.71
CA MET A 453 26.39 4.46 -4.22
C MET A 453 25.21 5.46 -4.20
N LEU A 454 25.45 6.70 -3.75
CA LEU A 454 24.50 7.82 -3.94
C LEU A 454 24.35 8.19 -5.42
N SER A 455 25.31 7.83 -6.26
CA SER A 455 25.24 8.05 -7.71
C SER A 455 24.35 7.06 -8.46
N ALA A 456 24.15 5.84 -7.93
CA ALA A 456 23.31 4.83 -8.56
C ALA A 456 21.82 4.93 -8.17
N LEU A 457 21.50 5.41 -6.96
CA LEU A 457 20.12 5.46 -6.45
C LEU A 457 19.62 6.85 -6.03
N PHE A 458 20.46 7.90 -6.00
CA PHE A 458 20.07 9.16 -5.34
C PHE A 458 20.55 10.46 -6.00
N LEU A 459 21.23 10.40 -7.16
CA LEU A 459 21.81 11.59 -7.80
C LEU A 459 20.80 12.49 -8.55
N HIS A 460 19.56 12.04 -8.78
CA HIS A 460 18.53 12.92 -9.37
C HIS A 460 17.83 13.80 -8.33
N VAL A 461 17.72 13.31 -7.08
CA VAL A 461 17.01 13.97 -5.97
C VAL A 461 17.94 14.87 -5.14
N LEU A 462 19.20 14.46 -4.91
CA LEU A 462 20.16 15.32 -4.19
C LEU A 462 20.74 16.47 -5.05
N LYS A 463 20.73 16.34 -6.40
CA LYS A 463 21.12 17.45 -7.29
C LYS A 463 20.07 18.55 -7.36
N THR A 464 18.81 18.27 -7.06
CA THR A 464 17.74 19.27 -6.98
C THR A 464 17.71 19.95 -5.61
N GLU A 465 17.95 19.24 -4.50
CA GLU A 465 17.89 19.86 -3.16
C GLU A 465 19.07 20.77 -2.81
N ARG A 466 20.29 20.55 -3.33
CA ARG A 466 21.39 21.54 -3.21
C ARG A 466 21.19 22.81 -4.05
N GLY A 467 20.20 22.81 -4.94
CA GLY A 467 19.86 23.98 -5.76
C GLY A 467 18.89 24.95 -5.09
N VAL A 468 18.01 24.45 -4.21
CA VAL A 468 16.89 25.22 -3.68
C VAL A 468 17.31 26.23 -2.60
N GLU A 469 18.25 25.87 -1.71
CA GLU A 469 18.78 26.82 -0.72
C GLU A 469 19.59 27.95 -1.38
N SER A 470 20.39 27.63 -2.41
CA SER A 470 21.12 28.64 -3.19
C SER A 470 20.21 29.56 -4.04
N LEU A 471 18.99 29.10 -4.35
CA LEU A 471 17.93 29.88 -5.01
C LEU A 471 17.14 30.75 -4.02
N ILE A 472 17.04 30.33 -2.75
CA ILE A 472 16.35 31.06 -1.68
C ILE A 472 17.26 32.16 -1.09
N GLU A 473 18.56 31.90 -0.93
CA GLU A 473 19.54 32.91 -0.47
C GLU A 473 19.79 34.00 -1.52
N ARG A 474 19.74 33.66 -2.82
CA ARG A 474 19.79 34.66 -3.92
C ARG A 474 18.63 35.65 -3.90
N LYS A 475 17.53 35.36 -3.19
CA LYS A 475 16.39 36.29 -3.04
C LYS A 475 16.44 37.17 -1.79
N HIS A 476 17.35 36.93 -0.84
CA HIS A 476 17.38 37.68 0.44
C HIS A 476 18.69 38.44 0.72
N GLY A 477 19.62 38.50 -0.23
CA GLY A 477 20.92 39.16 -0.01
C GLY A 477 21.51 39.85 -1.25
N GLN A 478 20.84 40.87 -1.79
CA GLN A 478 21.52 41.94 -2.55
C GLN A 478 21.04 43.32 -2.09
N THR A 479 21.74 43.82 -1.08
CA THR A 479 21.85 45.25 -0.82
C THR A 479 22.74 45.86 -1.91
N VAL A 480 22.20 46.87 -2.60
CA VAL A 480 22.88 47.68 -3.61
C VAL A 480 24.05 48.45 -2.97
N GLN A 481 25.26 48.31 -3.52
CA GLN A 481 26.37 49.25 -3.29
C GLN A 481 26.78 49.92 -4.61
N LEU A 482 26.78 51.25 -4.55
CA LEU A 482 27.01 52.22 -5.62
C LEU A 482 28.50 52.36 -5.98
N LEU A 483 28.80 52.54 -7.26
CA LEU A 483 30.05 53.14 -7.77
C LEU A 483 29.74 54.20 -8.85
N PRO A 484 30.63 55.19 -9.08
CA PRO A 484 30.26 56.59 -9.33
C PRO A 484 30.14 56.97 -10.82
N PRO A 485 29.69 58.22 -11.10
CA PRO A 485 29.22 58.64 -12.42
C PRO A 485 30.35 59.21 -13.28
N ASP A 486 30.23 59.06 -14.61
CA ASP A 486 30.31 60.20 -15.53
C ASP A 486 29.94 59.84 -16.99
N ILE A 487 28.95 60.59 -17.52
CA ILE A 487 28.96 61.36 -18.80
C ILE A 487 29.23 60.54 -20.08
N MET A 488 28.43 60.48 -21.15
CA MET A 488 27.28 61.20 -21.75
C MET A 488 26.95 60.37 -23.03
N SER A 489 25.84 60.43 -23.78
CA SER A 489 24.65 61.27 -23.89
C SER A 489 23.77 60.69 -25.01
N ASN A 490 22.51 61.14 -25.03
CA ASN A 490 21.50 61.11 -26.09
C ASN A 490 20.70 59.80 -26.24
N SER A 491 19.45 59.69 -25.78
CA SER A 491 18.21 60.50 -25.92
C SER A 491 17.26 59.87 -26.94
N ALA A 492 16.16 59.28 -26.47
CA ALA A 492 14.79 59.64 -26.85
C ALA A 492 13.77 58.68 -26.19
N GLU A 493 12.90 59.30 -25.40
CA GLU A 493 11.56 58.99 -24.87
C GLU A 493 10.69 57.79 -25.37
N PRO A 494 9.65 57.45 -24.59
CA PRO A 494 9.09 56.10 -24.43
C PRO A 494 8.09 55.74 -25.52
N THR A 495 8.07 54.47 -25.93
CA THR A 495 7.04 53.96 -26.84
C THR A 495 6.28 52.81 -26.19
N GLU A 496 5.02 53.12 -25.92
CA GLU A 496 3.82 52.28 -25.86
C GLU A 496 4.00 50.81 -26.26
N GLN A 497 3.44 49.95 -25.40
CA GLN A 497 3.14 48.56 -25.72
C GLN A 497 2.27 48.50 -26.99
N ALA A 498 2.85 48.05 -28.09
CA ALA A 498 2.11 47.70 -29.29
C ALA A 498 1.35 46.40 -29.05
N GLU A 499 0.02 46.47 -29.04
CA GLU A 499 -0.87 45.34 -29.34
C GLU A 499 -0.45 44.71 -30.67
N SER A 500 0.19 43.54 -30.64
CA SER A 500 0.34 42.74 -31.85
C SER A 500 -1.03 42.13 -32.18
N ALA A 501 -1.65 42.57 -33.27
CA ALA A 501 -2.88 41.97 -33.77
C ALA A 501 -2.71 40.44 -33.91
N LEU A 502 -3.59 39.67 -33.27
CA LEU A 502 -3.64 38.22 -33.39
C LEU A 502 -3.90 37.84 -34.86
N THR A 503 -3.13 36.89 -35.39
CA THR A 503 -3.20 36.45 -36.79
C THR A 503 -3.69 35.01 -36.89
N GLU A 504 -4.37 34.72 -38.01
CA GLU A 504 -4.73 33.36 -38.40
C GLU A 504 -3.46 32.52 -38.66
N LYS A 505 -3.51 31.24 -38.28
CA LYS A 505 -2.37 30.34 -38.40
C LYS A 505 -2.81 28.97 -38.91
N HIS A 506 -2.05 28.45 -39.85
CA HIS A 506 -2.11 27.05 -40.26
C HIS A 506 -0.72 26.44 -40.10
N PHE A 507 -0.60 25.41 -39.28
CA PHE A 507 0.67 24.72 -39.08
C PHE A 507 0.48 23.23 -38.81
N ILE A 508 1.56 22.48 -38.99
CA ILE A 508 1.62 21.05 -38.74
C ILE A 508 2.56 20.84 -37.56
N ILE A 509 2.04 20.23 -36.50
CA ILE A 509 2.85 19.64 -35.44
C ILE A 509 3.34 18.31 -35.97
N ARG A 510 4.64 18.13 -36.11
CA ARG A 510 5.24 16.90 -36.62
C ARG A 510 5.38 15.86 -35.52
N TYR A 511 5.54 14.61 -35.94
CA TYR A 511 5.79 13.52 -34.99
C TYR A 511 7.08 13.76 -34.19
N GLY A 512 6.96 13.80 -32.86
CA GLY A 512 8.06 14.00 -31.94
C GLY A 512 8.30 15.45 -31.54
N ASP A 513 7.58 16.41 -32.13
CA ASP A 513 7.71 17.83 -31.78
C ASP A 513 7.32 18.09 -30.31
N THR A 514 8.00 19.04 -29.70
CA THR A 514 7.73 19.56 -28.34
C THR A 514 7.41 21.05 -28.43
N GLY A 515 6.92 21.65 -27.34
CA GLY A 515 6.59 23.08 -27.26
C GLY A 515 5.12 23.40 -27.56
N HIS A 516 4.29 22.38 -27.77
CA HIS A 516 2.89 22.51 -28.18
C HIS A 516 1.93 22.11 -27.04
N SER A 517 1.90 22.90 -25.97
CA SER A 517 0.88 22.77 -24.92
C SER A 517 -0.44 23.43 -25.34
N TYR A 518 -1.57 23.08 -24.69
CA TYR A 518 -2.83 23.80 -24.93
C TYR A 518 -2.71 25.29 -24.64
N GLU A 519 -1.93 25.66 -23.63
CA GLU A 519 -1.62 27.04 -23.28
C GLU A 519 -0.93 27.77 -24.44
N SER A 520 0.06 27.16 -25.08
CA SER A 520 0.76 27.76 -26.22
C SER A 520 -0.12 27.93 -27.47
N ILE A 521 -1.08 27.03 -27.67
CA ILE A 521 -1.94 27.01 -28.86
C ILE A 521 -3.15 27.92 -28.68
N VAL A 522 -3.84 27.81 -27.53
CA VAL A 522 -5.13 28.45 -27.27
C VAL A 522 -4.94 29.77 -26.51
N GLY A 523 -3.98 29.84 -25.58
CA GLY A 523 -3.76 30.97 -24.68
C GLY A 523 -3.80 32.35 -25.34
N PRO A 524 -3.01 32.60 -26.41
CA PRO A 524 -2.99 33.89 -27.09
C PRO A 524 -4.36 34.35 -27.63
N TYR A 525 -5.28 33.41 -27.90
CA TYR A 525 -6.58 33.68 -28.51
C TYR A 525 -7.72 33.84 -27.50
N LEU A 526 -7.44 33.73 -26.20
CA LEU A 526 -8.46 33.79 -25.14
C LEU A 526 -8.73 35.20 -24.61
N THR A 527 -7.86 36.18 -24.92
CA THR A 527 -8.02 37.56 -24.46
C THR A 527 -9.37 38.14 -24.90
N GLY A 528 -10.15 38.65 -23.94
CA GLY A 528 -11.47 39.24 -24.19
C GLY A 528 -12.62 38.25 -24.40
N ALA A 529 -12.36 36.93 -24.30
CA ALA A 529 -13.41 35.93 -24.42
C ALA A 529 -14.17 35.73 -23.08
N HIS A 530 -15.45 35.35 -23.18
CA HIS A 530 -16.33 35.09 -22.04
C HIS A 530 -16.84 33.63 -21.99
N SER A 531 -16.84 32.93 -23.12
CA SER A 531 -17.19 31.50 -23.19
C SER A 531 -16.35 30.76 -24.22
N ILE A 532 -16.22 29.45 -24.02
CA ILE A 532 -15.53 28.53 -24.94
C ILE A 532 -16.36 27.27 -25.13
N GLU A 533 -16.52 26.84 -26.37
CA GLU A 533 -17.18 25.59 -26.74
C GLU A 533 -16.17 24.63 -27.37
N ILE A 534 -16.14 23.39 -26.89
CA ILE A 534 -15.23 22.33 -27.33
C ILE A 534 -16.06 21.17 -27.85
N GLU A 535 -15.85 20.82 -29.12
CA GLU A 535 -16.38 19.63 -29.76
C GLU A 535 -15.22 18.64 -29.96
N ASP A 536 -15.24 17.51 -29.24
CA ASP A 536 -14.27 16.43 -29.43
C ASP A 536 -14.92 15.07 -29.16
N PRO A 537 -15.10 14.20 -30.17
CA PRO A 537 -15.75 12.90 -30.01
C PRO A 537 -14.96 11.89 -29.15
N TYR A 538 -13.69 12.16 -28.82
CA TYR A 538 -12.79 11.18 -28.20
C TYR A 538 -12.48 11.46 -26.74
N ILE A 539 -13.27 12.26 -26.01
CA ILE A 539 -13.08 12.42 -24.55
C ILE A 539 -13.69 11.21 -23.81
N ARG A 540 -13.00 10.07 -23.83
CA ARG A 540 -13.56 8.75 -23.41
C ARG A 540 -12.69 7.96 -22.44
N SER A 541 -11.38 8.20 -22.39
CA SER A 541 -10.45 7.45 -21.53
C SER A 541 -9.78 8.36 -20.50
N PRO A 542 -9.18 7.81 -19.41
CA PRO A 542 -8.60 8.64 -18.35
C PRO A 542 -7.60 9.70 -18.83
N HIS A 543 -6.70 9.37 -19.76
CA HIS A 543 -5.72 10.32 -20.28
C HIS A 543 -6.39 11.41 -21.15
N GLN A 544 -7.46 11.10 -21.88
CA GLN A 544 -8.23 12.08 -22.66
C GLN A 544 -9.02 13.03 -21.76
N ILE A 545 -9.54 12.54 -20.63
CA ILE A 545 -10.16 13.40 -19.61
C ILE A 545 -9.11 14.31 -18.99
N GLN A 546 -7.92 13.80 -18.64
CA GLN A 546 -6.82 14.64 -18.14
C GLN A 546 -6.37 15.69 -19.17
N ASN A 547 -6.36 15.35 -20.44
CA ASN A 547 -6.11 16.31 -21.53
C ASN A 547 -7.16 17.43 -21.55
N PHE A 548 -8.44 17.11 -21.35
CA PHE A 548 -9.49 18.11 -21.20
C PHE A 548 -9.29 18.97 -19.93
N VAL A 549 -8.92 18.39 -18.79
CA VAL A 549 -8.57 19.13 -17.56
C VAL A 549 -7.47 20.16 -17.83
N ARG A 550 -6.38 19.75 -18.50
CA ARG A 550 -5.26 20.64 -18.85
C ARG A 550 -5.69 21.79 -19.77
N LEU A 551 -6.63 21.54 -20.68
CA LEU A 551 -7.22 22.61 -21.49
C LEU A 551 -8.02 23.60 -20.61
N CYS A 552 -8.84 23.11 -19.68
CA CYS A 552 -9.57 23.97 -18.75
C CYS A 552 -8.62 24.83 -17.90
N GLU A 553 -7.53 24.25 -17.39
CA GLU A 553 -6.50 24.98 -16.65
C GLU A 553 -5.86 26.08 -17.51
N ALA A 554 -5.52 25.78 -18.77
CA ALA A 554 -5.00 26.77 -19.71
C ALA A 554 -6.00 27.91 -19.95
N VAL A 555 -7.29 27.59 -20.07
CA VAL A 555 -8.36 28.58 -20.25
C VAL A 555 -8.46 29.51 -19.05
N ILE A 556 -8.47 28.94 -17.84
CA ILE A 556 -8.63 29.71 -16.59
C ILE A 556 -7.41 30.59 -16.31
N LYS A 557 -6.20 30.12 -16.64
CA LYS A 557 -4.96 30.90 -16.44
C LYS A 557 -4.89 32.16 -17.30
N HIS A 558 -5.46 32.12 -18.51
CA HIS A 558 -5.28 33.16 -19.53
C HIS A 558 -6.53 33.99 -19.82
N SER A 559 -7.65 33.73 -19.14
CA SER A 559 -8.91 34.41 -19.45
C SER A 559 -9.84 34.54 -18.25
N ALA A 560 -10.78 35.48 -18.36
CA ALA A 560 -11.90 35.62 -17.44
C ALA A 560 -13.11 34.76 -17.85
N ILE A 561 -12.91 33.74 -18.69
CA ILE A 561 -14.00 32.86 -19.14
C ILE A 561 -14.63 32.16 -17.94
N ARG A 562 -15.96 32.27 -17.84
CA ARG A 562 -16.76 31.63 -16.78
C ARG A 562 -17.64 30.50 -17.29
N HIS A 563 -17.65 30.26 -18.61
CA HIS A 563 -18.50 29.24 -19.21
C HIS A 563 -17.72 28.38 -20.21
N ILE A 564 -17.64 27.09 -19.92
CA ILE A 564 -17.00 26.07 -20.73
C ILE A 564 -18.08 25.06 -21.13
N ARG A 565 -18.20 24.78 -22.42
CA ARG A 565 -19.09 23.73 -22.93
C ARG A 565 -18.28 22.65 -23.63
N LEU A 566 -18.45 21.40 -23.22
CA LEU A 566 -17.89 20.23 -23.88
C LEU A 566 -19.01 19.43 -24.56
N THR A 567 -18.86 19.12 -25.84
CA THR A 567 -19.68 18.12 -26.54
C THR A 567 -18.77 16.95 -26.95
N THR A 568 -19.12 15.74 -26.53
CA THR A 568 -18.35 14.50 -26.84
C THR A 568 -19.28 13.35 -27.26
N SER A 569 -18.73 12.21 -27.69
CA SER A 569 -19.51 11.05 -28.16
C SER A 569 -19.12 9.74 -27.48
N TYR A 570 -20.04 8.77 -27.46
CA TYR A 570 -19.90 7.47 -26.80
C TYR A 570 -20.52 6.33 -27.59
N ASP A 571 -19.85 5.18 -27.57
CA ASP A 571 -20.28 3.96 -28.27
C ASP A 571 -20.83 2.87 -27.31
N ASP A 572 -20.46 2.87 -26.02
CA ASP A 572 -20.82 1.82 -25.04
C ASP A 572 -21.50 2.39 -23.77
N LYS A 573 -22.67 1.85 -23.42
CA LYS A 573 -23.48 2.26 -22.26
C LYS A 573 -22.86 1.93 -20.90
N LYS A 574 -21.98 0.92 -20.80
CA LYS A 574 -21.34 0.57 -19.51
C LYS A 574 -20.18 1.48 -19.14
N ALA A 575 -19.41 1.94 -20.14
CA ALA A 575 -18.31 2.89 -19.94
C ALA A 575 -18.80 4.31 -19.57
N LEU A 576 -20.06 4.65 -19.92
CA LEU A 576 -20.65 5.96 -19.66
C LEU A 576 -20.72 6.34 -18.18
N VAL A 577 -20.98 5.40 -17.27
CA VAL A 577 -21.17 5.72 -15.84
C VAL A 577 -19.87 6.25 -15.24
N GLY A 578 -18.77 5.50 -15.36
CA GLY A 578 -17.49 5.88 -14.76
C GLY A 578 -16.84 7.14 -15.36
N ILE A 579 -17.19 7.51 -16.60
CA ILE A 579 -16.67 8.76 -17.20
C ILE A 579 -17.55 9.95 -16.85
N ARG A 580 -18.86 9.75 -16.76
CA ARG A 580 -19.77 10.77 -16.29
C ARG A 580 -19.41 11.19 -14.87
N ASP A 581 -19.04 10.25 -14.00
CA ASP A 581 -18.60 10.55 -12.64
C ASP A 581 -17.34 11.42 -12.65
N LYS A 582 -16.31 11.06 -13.43
CA LYS A 582 -15.07 11.86 -13.56
C LYS A 582 -15.30 13.26 -14.14
N LEU A 583 -16.19 13.40 -15.12
CA LEU A 583 -16.54 14.70 -15.69
C LEU A 583 -17.41 15.52 -14.74
N ASN A 584 -18.22 14.87 -13.89
CA ASN A 584 -18.94 15.54 -12.80
C ASN A 584 -17.98 16.06 -11.74
N ASP A 585 -16.93 15.31 -11.39
CA ASP A 585 -15.89 15.76 -10.45
C ASP A 585 -15.19 17.02 -10.99
N LEU A 586 -14.81 17.02 -12.27
CA LEU A 586 -14.26 18.20 -12.93
C LEU A 586 -15.25 19.36 -12.94
N LYS A 587 -16.52 19.10 -13.25
CA LYS A 587 -17.58 20.12 -13.22
C LYS A 587 -17.72 20.74 -11.83
N GLN A 588 -17.65 19.94 -10.77
CA GLN A 588 -17.71 20.40 -9.40
C GLN A 588 -16.48 21.25 -9.04
N SER A 589 -15.28 20.79 -9.39
CA SER A 589 -14.03 21.53 -9.17
C SER A 589 -14.01 22.88 -9.89
N LEU A 590 -14.51 22.95 -11.12
CA LEU A 590 -14.65 24.21 -11.86
C LEU A 590 -15.70 25.13 -11.23
N HIS A 591 -16.80 24.56 -10.73
CA HIS A 591 -17.84 25.34 -10.06
C HIS A 591 -17.34 26.02 -8.78
N GLU A 592 -16.42 25.40 -8.05
CA GLU A 592 -15.81 25.99 -6.83
C GLU A 592 -15.02 27.28 -7.09
N ILE A 593 -14.60 27.51 -8.34
CA ILE A 593 -13.92 28.73 -8.78
C ILE A 593 -14.80 29.60 -9.71
N ASP A 594 -16.12 29.45 -9.59
CA ASP A 594 -17.15 30.15 -10.37
C ASP A 594 -17.06 29.94 -11.89
N VAL A 595 -16.59 28.76 -12.33
CA VAL A 595 -16.56 28.38 -13.75
C VAL A 595 -17.60 27.29 -14.02
N MET A 596 -18.58 27.58 -14.86
CA MET A 596 -19.62 26.64 -15.24
C MET A 596 -19.16 25.73 -16.38
N LEU A 597 -19.09 24.42 -16.12
CA LEU A 597 -18.91 23.39 -17.14
C LEU A 597 -20.25 22.74 -17.54
N GLU A 598 -20.59 22.84 -18.82
CA GLU A 598 -21.67 22.07 -19.45
C GLU A 598 -21.11 20.91 -20.27
N VAL A 599 -21.68 19.71 -20.10
CA VAL A 599 -21.28 18.52 -20.86
C VAL A 599 -22.47 17.99 -21.63
N GLY A 600 -22.38 18.03 -22.96
CA GLY A 600 -23.32 17.46 -23.91
C GLY A 600 -22.78 16.19 -24.56
N PHE A 601 -23.68 15.30 -24.97
CA PHE A 601 -23.34 14.08 -25.68
C PHE A 601 -24.02 14.03 -27.05
N ASN A 602 -23.23 13.86 -28.11
CA ASN A 602 -23.73 13.72 -29.48
C ASN A 602 -23.06 12.52 -30.17
N PRO A 603 -23.75 11.39 -30.38
CA PRO A 603 -23.16 10.19 -30.98
C PRO A 603 -22.77 10.37 -32.46
N ASN A 604 -23.37 11.34 -33.16
CA ASN A 604 -23.17 11.56 -34.60
C ASN A 604 -22.12 12.64 -34.91
N MET A 605 -21.32 13.06 -33.92
CA MET A 605 -20.31 14.09 -34.12
C MET A 605 -18.97 13.51 -34.58
N HIS A 606 -18.34 14.19 -35.53
CA HIS A 606 -17.02 13.83 -36.06
C HIS A 606 -16.02 14.99 -36.03
N ASP A 607 -16.53 16.22 -35.90
CA ASP A 607 -15.72 17.44 -35.92
C ASP A 607 -14.93 17.58 -34.61
N ARG A 608 -13.71 18.11 -34.74
CA ARG A 608 -12.78 18.39 -33.64
C ARG A 608 -12.48 19.88 -33.67
N GLU A 609 -13.19 20.64 -32.86
CA GLU A 609 -13.24 22.11 -32.95
C GLU A 609 -13.35 22.77 -31.58
N ILE A 610 -12.61 23.85 -31.38
CA ILE A 610 -12.71 24.75 -30.23
C ILE A 610 -13.18 26.10 -30.76
N ARG A 611 -14.35 26.57 -30.30
CA ARG A 611 -14.92 27.88 -30.63
C ARG A 611 -14.78 28.79 -29.42
N ILE A 612 -14.27 29.99 -29.64
CA ILE A 612 -14.07 31.01 -28.60
C ILE A 612 -15.02 32.17 -28.89
N SER A 613 -15.64 32.72 -27.84
CA SER A 613 -16.70 33.72 -28.01
C SER A 613 -16.25 35.06 -28.61
N ASN A 614 -14.95 35.30 -28.69
CA ASN A 614 -14.37 36.46 -29.37
C ASN A 614 -14.17 36.23 -30.89
N GLY A 615 -14.76 35.16 -31.45
CA GLY A 615 -14.79 34.87 -32.89
C GLY A 615 -13.68 33.95 -33.39
N TRP A 616 -12.73 33.55 -32.53
CA TRP A 616 -11.67 32.63 -32.91
C TRP A 616 -12.14 31.16 -32.90
N VAL A 617 -11.72 30.42 -33.92
CA VAL A 617 -11.94 28.98 -34.04
C VAL A 617 -10.62 28.27 -34.23
N ILE A 618 -10.41 27.20 -33.46
CA ILE A 618 -9.22 26.36 -33.48
C ILE A 618 -9.64 24.92 -33.81
N LYS A 619 -9.15 24.38 -34.93
CA LYS A 619 -9.32 22.98 -35.30
C LYS A 619 -8.00 22.24 -35.17
N ILE A 620 -8.04 21.14 -34.42
CA ILE A 620 -6.87 20.26 -34.25
C ILE A 620 -7.22 18.92 -34.90
N GLY A 621 -6.42 18.53 -35.88
CA GLY A 621 -6.65 17.34 -36.68
C GLY A 621 -6.85 16.07 -35.86
N ARG A 622 -6.24 15.94 -34.68
CA ARG A 622 -6.40 14.84 -33.70
C ARG A 622 -7.28 15.16 -32.49
N GLY A 623 -7.81 16.39 -32.40
CA GLY A 623 -8.56 16.86 -31.23
C GLY A 623 -7.61 17.16 -30.09
N LEU A 624 -8.03 16.93 -28.85
CA LEU A 624 -7.18 17.13 -27.67
C LEU A 624 -6.12 16.02 -27.53
N ASP A 625 -6.29 14.87 -28.18
CA ASP A 625 -5.43 13.68 -27.98
C ASP A 625 -4.27 13.57 -29.00
N PHE A 626 -3.41 14.59 -29.01
CA PHE A 626 -2.24 14.66 -29.89
C PHE A 626 -0.89 14.50 -29.17
N PHE A 627 -0.86 14.14 -27.89
CA PHE A 627 0.40 13.89 -27.18
C PHE A 627 0.84 12.43 -27.30
N GLN A 628 2.15 12.20 -27.37
CA GLN A 628 2.69 10.85 -27.27
C GLN A 628 2.62 10.37 -25.82
N LYS A 629 2.46 9.05 -25.64
CA LYS A 629 2.71 8.41 -24.36
C LYS A 629 4.22 8.57 -24.06
N PRO A 630 4.60 9.06 -22.87
CA PRO A 630 6.01 9.16 -22.54
C PRO A 630 6.62 7.76 -22.40
N ASN A 631 7.92 7.59 -22.70
CA ASN A 631 8.58 6.29 -22.54
C ASN A 631 8.67 5.89 -21.06
N SER A 632 8.77 6.90 -20.20
CA SER A 632 8.73 6.78 -18.75
C SER A 632 7.96 7.97 -18.17
N TRP A 633 7.15 7.77 -17.14
CA TRP A 633 6.49 8.89 -16.44
C TRP A 633 7.47 9.80 -15.67
N PHE A 634 8.77 9.46 -15.66
CA PHE A 634 9.86 10.25 -15.11
C PHE A 634 10.68 10.99 -16.17
N GLU A 635 10.30 10.92 -17.45
CA GLU A 635 10.99 11.66 -18.51
C GLU A 635 10.48 13.11 -18.62
N LEU A 636 11.34 14.00 -19.12
CA LEU A 636 10.94 15.37 -19.42
C LEU A 636 9.77 15.37 -20.40
N GLY A 637 8.70 16.08 -20.04
CA GLY A 637 7.42 16.04 -20.74
C GLY A 637 6.35 15.23 -20.02
N ALA A 638 6.65 14.44 -18.98
CA ALA A 638 5.64 13.67 -18.25
C ALA A 638 4.55 14.54 -17.59
N ASN A 639 4.95 15.66 -16.99
CA ASN A 639 4.05 16.60 -16.30
C ASN A 639 3.85 17.91 -17.07
N ASP A 640 4.93 18.53 -17.53
CA ASP A 640 4.87 19.73 -18.36
C ASP A 640 4.73 19.36 -19.84
N PHE A 641 3.53 19.54 -20.38
CA PHE A 641 3.21 19.16 -21.76
C PHE A 641 3.81 20.12 -22.78
N SER A 642 4.42 21.23 -22.37
CA SER A 642 5.30 22.02 -23.26
C SER A 642 6.58 21.25 -23.61
N LEU A 643 6.99 20.27 -22.81
CA LEU A 643 8.15 19.40 -23.07
C LEU A 643 7.75 18.03 -23.64
N ARG A 644 6.45 17.75 -23.76
CA ARG A 644 5.94 16.45 -24.23
C ARG A 644 6.02 16.34 -25.76
N LYS A 645 6.53 15.20 -26.23
CA LYS A 645 6.51 14.83 -27.65
C LYS A 645 5.08 14.69 -28.17
N CYS A 646 4.81 15.20 -29.37
CA CYS A 646 3.49 15.18 -29.98
C CYS A 646 3.37 14.12 -31.08
N LEU A 647 2.17 13.59 -31.26
CA LEU A 647 1.76 12.87 -32.47
C LEU A 647 1.54 13.89 -33.58
N GLU A 648 1.78 13.47 -34.83
CA GLU A 648 1.59 14.37 -35.96
C GLU A 648 0.12 14.81 -36.09
N THR A 649 -0.11 16.11 -36.16
CA THR A 649 -1.45 16.70 -36.35
C THR A 649 -1.36 18.05 -37.04
N LYS A 650 -2.43 18.42 -37.76
CA LYS A 650 -2.61 19.76 -38.31
C LYS A 650 -3.35 20.64 -37.31
N VAL A 651 -3.00 21.91 -37.23
CA VAL A 651 -3.68 22.92 -36.42
C VAL A 651 -4.05 24.09 -37.32
N ASP A 652 -5.33 24.41 -37.33
CA ASP A 652 -5.96 25.50 -38.08
C ASP A 652 -6.57 26.49 -37.09
N ILE A 653 -6.12 27.74 -37.13
CA ILE A 653 -6.63 28.83 -36.28
C ILE A 653 -7.09 29.96 -37.19
N PHE A 654 -8.37 30.30 -37.15
CA PHE A 654 -8.98 31.30 -38.02
C PHE A 654 -10.07 32.06 -37.29
N MET A 655 -10.38 33.27 -37.76
CA MET A 655 -11.45 34.08 -37.21
C MET A 655 -12.71 33.91 -38.05
N VAL A 656 -13.84 33.64 -37.40
CA VAL A 656 -15.15 33.60 -38.04
C VAL A 656 -15.84 34.92 -37.76
N ASN A 657 -15.88 35.80 -38.76
CA ASN A 657 -16.74 36.98 -38.70
C ASN A 657 -18.20 36.53 -38.75
N GLU A 658 -19.01 36.94 -37.77
CA GLU A 658 -20.46 36.63 -37.72
C GLU A 658 -21.19 37.19 -38.95
N THR A 659 -21.18 36.44 -40.03
CA THR A 659 -22.06 36.60 -41.20
C THR A 659 -22.36 35.23 -41.79
N SER A 660 -22.91 34.32 -40.98
CA SER A 660 -23.80 33.24 -41.45
C SER A 660 -24.46 32.56 -40.24
N PRO A 661 -25.78 32.71 -40.04
CA PRO A 661 -26.51 31.94 -39.04
C PRO A 661 -26.63 30.48 -39.51
N ARG A 662 -26.56 29.54 -38.56
CA ARG A 662 -27.02 28.16 -38.76
C ARG A 662 -28.54 28.12 -38.72
#